data_AF-A0A2N2D582-F1
#
_entry.id   AF-A0A2N2D582-F1
#
_cell.length_a   1.000
_cell.length_b   1.000
_cell.length_c   1.000
_cell.angle_alpha   90.00
_cell.angle_beta   90.00
_cell.angle_gamma   90.00
#
_symmetry.space_group_name_H-M   'P 1'
#
loop_
_entity.id
_entity.type
_entity.pdbx_description
1 polymer ?
#
loop_
_entity_poly.entity_id
_entity_poly.type
_entity_poly.pdbx_seq_one_letter_code
_entity_poly.pdbx_strand_id
1 'polypeptide(L)'
;MTTPIGGLVSGIDTDAQIKAILKPRRDRVDKEKQKVQILEWKRDSYRDTNSKLLTLRNAAADLKLPSVFKSKTVNSSDSSVLTATATANAENGTHTITVNSLLSGVTRISTSELDAYKDTLAAQFGISGTIAFKLKGSDGVENSYSFDTATKSINDVVNAINANASSSRINVGYSTEGNRFVMSTADKGVDAKIEVVADASGFLSTTLKLGLTTGVYSGTDASIDYDGATGITFKSNQFTLNDINFNLNKTGVVSVTISNNVDSAVAKIKAFIEAYNATIDNVNGKLHEKRILDTSKQIKYPPLTEDQKAEMTAEQITKWETQAQIGLMRSESLLQSTMSSVRMTATNMLSNKVDLRTTPVNLASTSGINPYSHSLASQFGIYGTVKFTLTGMDGVAKDYSFNSTSQNLADVRDAINANTATSGIKADYSGNGFSLSTVDSGPKGKMTVTDTTSFLGNQLKLNVTNGVTMFSTAKINSSIATLGDQFGIDVADTVDFTLTGKDGVANTYSFDSTQCINDIITAINLKTTATGIKAEFSSNGFSLSTVDSGSTATIKAMDTDSFLRNKLKLNVTDNVTYKGTQTANLTNTFKGTQTPALTDPMEDANYLKYKSLEAVGITTGSYLEKSNDNGKLYINEDQLRAALQDNPTDVMKLFTATQSVTTGGTTVTYNIGIAMTMYDTATKQITSLTQKAGMSGAAYDNSSLTQAIYEEGEIISRLNDRIDYYEIFYYKKFATMEKALQKANQQSEWITQKLSTTSS
;
A
#
# COMPACT_ATOMS: atom_id res chain seq x y z
N MET A 1 -6.02 -14.75 66.58
CA MET A 1 -7.02 -15.81 66.32
C MET A 1 -7.33 -16.48 67.65
N THR A 2 -8.48 -16.16 68.25
CA THR A 2 -9.02 -16.88 69.41
C THR A 2 -9.92 -17.98 68.89
N THR A 3 -9.63 -19.23 69.24
CA THR A 3 -10.34 -20.44 68.80
C THR A 3 -11.85 -20.31 69.07
N PRO A 4 -12.74 -20.66 68.12
CA PRO A 4 -14.19 -20.63 68.35
C PRO A 4 -14.53 -21.70 69.39
N ILE A 5 -15.00 -21.29 70.57
CA ILE A 5 -15.59 -22.21 71.54
C ILE A 5 -17.05 -22.40 71.12
N GLY A 6 -17.28 -23.29 70.16
CA GLY A 6 -18.61 -23.60 69.64
C GLY A 6 -19.40 -24.53 70.56
N GLY A 7 -20.68 -24.19 70.77
CA GLY A 7 -21.77 -25.16 71.02
C GLY A 7 -21.78 -26.00 72.30
N LEU A 8 -20.85 -25.84 73.24
CA LEU A 8 -20.73 -26.75 74.40
C LEU A 8 -21.93 -26.71 75.36
N VAL A 9 -22.79 -25.68 75.35
CA VAL A 9 -23.89 -25.53 76.32
C VAL A 9 -25.29 -25.56 75.68
N SER A 10 -25.44 -25.09 74.44
CA SER A 10 -26.74 -25.14 73.73
C SER A 10 -26.90 -26.31 72.77
N GLY A 11 -25.81 -26.98 72.37
CA GLY A 11 -25.82 -27.99 71.30
C GLY A 11 -26.04 -27.42 69.89
N ILE A 12 -26.04 -26.08 69.74
CA ILE A 12 -26.28 -25.41 68.46
C ILE A 12 -24.98 -25.25 67.68
N ASP A 13 -24.97 -25.72 66.43
CA ASP A 13 -23.92 -25.39 65.46
C ASP A 13 -24.02 -23.91 65.07
N THR A 14 -23.30 -23.10 65.84
CA THR A 14 -23.25 -21.64 65.69
C THR A 14 -22.71 -21.24 64.32
N ASP A 15 -21.75 -21.99 63.79
CA ASP A 15 -21.13 -21.69 62.50
C ASP A 15 -22.12 -21.94 61.35
N ALA A 16 -22.88 -23.04 61.41
CA ALA A 16 -23.94 -23.33 60.44
C ALA A 16 -25.06 -22.27 60.47
N GLN A 17 -25.47 -21.82 61.66
CA GLN A 17 -26.50 -20.78 61.78
C GLN A 17 -26.01 -19.42 61.27
N ILE A 18 -24.78 -19.01 61.60
CA ILE A 18 -24.20 -17.76 61.10
C ILE A 18 -24.07 -17.80 59.58
N LYS A 19 -23.60 -18.92 59.00
CA LYS A 19 -23.56 -19.12 57.54
C LYS A 19 -24.96 -18.99 56.92
N ALA A 20 -25.99 -19.58 57.52
CA ALA A 20 -27.37 -19.47 57.04
C ALA A 20 -27.90 -18.02 57.08
N ILE A 21 -27.60 -17.28 58.14
CA ILE A 21 -27.99 -15.86 58.30
C ILE A 21 -27.26 -14.96 57.28
N LEU A 22 -26.00 -15.26 56.98
CA LEU A 22 -25.20 -14.50 56.02
C LEU A 22 -25.46 -14.89 54.57
N LYS A 23 -26.12 -16.03 54.31
CA LYS A 23 -26.35 -16.56 52.96
C LYS A 23 -26.92 -15.54 51.97
N PRO A 24 -27.98 -14.76 52.27
CA PRO A 24 -28.50 -13.78 51.30
C PRO A 24 -27.50 -12.68 50.92
N ARG A 25 -26.53 -12.36 51.81
CA ARG A 25 -25.46 -11.40 51.53
C ARG A 25 -24.37 -12.03 50.67
N ARG A 26 -24.01 -13.30 50.94
CA ARG A 26 -23.09 -14.09 50.11
C ARG A 26 -23.64 -14.29 48.70
N ASP A 27 -24.92 -14.65 48.58
CA ASP A 27 -25.62 -14.77 47.30
C ASP A 27 -25.58 -13.45 46.48
N ARG A 28 -25.54 -12.29 47.16
CA ARG A 28 -25.37 -10.99 46.48
C ARG A 28 -23.95 -10.80 45.97
N VAL A 29 -22.92 -11.14 46.76
CA VAL A 29 -21.52 -11.11 46.33
C VAL A 29 -21.32 -12.02 45.11
N ASP A 30 -21.88 -13.22 45.14
CA ASP A 30 -21.75 -14.17 44.03
C ASP A 30 -22.37 -13.62 42.74
N LYS A 31 -23.51 -12.93 42.82
CA LYS A 31 -24.09 -12.24 41.66
C LYS A 31 -23.15 -11.17 41.08
N GLU A 32 -22.50 -10.37 41.93
CA GLU A 32 -21.56 -9.35 41.44
C GLU A 32 -20.30 -10.02 40.84
N LYS A 33 -19.78 -11.10 41.45
CA LYS A 33 -18.69 -11.89 40.87
C LYS A 33 -19.05 -12.48 39.50
N GLN A 34 -20.27 -13.00 39.35
CA GLN A 34 -20.79 -13.49 38.07
C GLN A 34 -20.88 -12.37 37.03
N LYS A 35 -21.26 -11.15 37.42
CA LYS A 35 -21.22 -9.98 36.51
C LYS A 35 -19.80 -9.64 36.08
N VAL A 36 -18.84 -9.60 37.01
CA VAL A 36 -17.42 -9.39 36.67
C VAL A 36 -16.96 -10.43 35.66
N GLN A 37 -17.25 -11.71 35.90
CA GLN A 37 -16.89 -12.79 34.98
C GLN A 37 -17.48 -12.60 33.58
N ILE A 38 -18.74 -12.15 33.50
CA ILE A 38 -19.42 -11.82 32.23
C ILE A 38 -18.72 -10.64 31.53
N LEU A 39 -18.34 -9.60 32.26
CA LEU A 39 -17.63 -8.44 31.69
C LEU A 39 -16.24 -8.83 31.17
N GLU A 40 -15.54 -9.71 31.89
CA GLU A 40 -14.25 -10.27 31.44
C GLU A 40 -14.41 -11.06 30.15
N TRP A 41 -15.38 -11.97 30.08
CA TRP A 41 -15.65 -12.73 28.84
C TRP A 41 -16.05 -11.82 27.67
N LYS A 42 -16.84 -10.76 27.91
CA LYS A 42 -17.14 -9.75 26.88
C LYS A 42 -15.87 -9.04 26.41
N ARG A 43 -15.02 -8.62 27.35
CA ARG A 43 -13.75 -7.93 27.07
C ARG A 43 -12.84 -8.81 26.21
N ASP A 44 -12.68 -10.08 26.59
CA ASP A 44 -11.82 -11.01 25.87
C ASP A 44 -12.37 -11.33 24.48
N SER A 45 -13.70 -11.44 24.34
CA SER A 45 -14.35 -11.60 23.05
C SER A 45 -14.14 -10.38 22.13
N TYR A 46 -14.21 -9.16 22.65
CA TYR A 46 -13.87 -7.95 21.90
C TYR A 46 -12.39 -7.92 21.49
N ARG A 47 -11.48 -8.33 22.38
CA ARG A 47 -10.04 -8.42 22.08
C ARG A 47 -9.71 -9.47 21.01
N ASP A 48 -10.41 -10.59 20.99
CA ASP A 48 -10.28 -11.58 19.92
C ASP A 48 -10.72 -11.01 18.56
N THR A 49 -11.86 -10.30 18.50
CA THR A 49 -12.25 -9.59 17.27
C THR A 49 -11.21 -8.54 16.85
N ASN A 50 -10.63 -7.82 17.83
CA ASN A 50 -9.56 -6.86 17.59
C ASN A 50 -8.33 -7.52 16.95
N SER A 51 -7.97 -8.74 17.40
CA SER A 51 -6.89 -9.53 16.81
C SER A 51 -7.18 -9.90 15.35
N LYS A 52 -8.40 -10.34 15.02
CA LYS A 52 -8.78 -10.65 13.61
C LYS A 52 -8.71 -9.41 12.71
N LEU A 53 -9.20 -8.27 13.20
CA LEU A 53 -9.10 -7.00 12.48
C LEU A 53 -7.65 -6.55 12.31
N LEU A 54 -6.77 -6.80 13.30
CA LEU A 54 -5.35 -6.48 13.19
C LEU A 54 -4.69 -7.32 12.08
N THR A 55 -4.99 -8.62 12.00
CA THR A 55 -4.53 -9.47 10.89
C THR A 55 -5.03 -8.95 9.55
N LEU A 56 -6.31 -8.59 9.45
CA LEU A 56 -6.89 -7.99 8.23
C LEU A 56 -6.21 -6.66 7.87
N ARG A 57 -5.99 -5.78 8.84
CA ARG A 57 -5.30 -4.50 8.65
C ARG A 57 -3.88 -4.72 8.13
N ASN A 58 -3.14 -5.67 8.69
CA ASN A 58 -1.77 -5.96 8.26
C ASN A 58 -1.74 -6.56 6.84
N ALA A 59 -2.65 -7.48 6.52
CA ALA A 59 -2.76 -8.03 5.16
C ALA A 59 -3.15 -6.94 4.13
N ALA A 60 -4.04 -6.01 4.51
CA ALA A 60 -4.34 -4.84 3.71
C ALA A 60 -3.12 -3.93 3.56
N ALA A 61 -2.30 -3.77 4.60
CA ALA A 61 -1.09 -2.94 4.54
C ALA A 61 -0.08 -3.45 3.51
N ASP A 62 0.12 -4.77 3.43
CA ASP A 62 1.01 -5.39 2.42
C ASP A 62 0.58 -5.04 0.99
N LEU A 63 -0.73 -5.07 0.73
CA LEU A 63 -1.31 -4.76 -0.58
C LEU A 63 -1.30 -3.28 -0.95
N LYS A 64 -0.84 -2.39 -0.06
CA LYS A 64 -0.62 -0.97 -0.38
C LYS A 64 0.69 -0.74 -1.14
N LEU A 65 1.58 -1.73 -1.18
CA LEU A 65 2.93 -1.59 -1.70
C LEU A 65 3.00 -1.92 -3.21
N PRO A 66 3.44 -0.98 -4.07
CA PRO A 66 3.59 -1.24 -5.50
C PRO A 66 4.52 -2.41 -5.84
N SER A 67 5.54 -2.65 -5.02
CA SER A 67 6.51 -3.73 -5.18
C SER A 67 5.89 -5.12 -5.15
N VAL A 68 4.74 -5.29 -4.46
CA VAL A 68 4.03 -6.58 -4.44
C VAL A 68 3.54 -6.94 -5.84
N PHE A 69 3.02 -5.97 -6.58
CA PHE A 69 2.40 -6.20 -7.89
C PHE A 69 3.38 -6.09 -9.06
N LYS A 70 4.41 -5.26 -8.93
CA LYS A 70 5.38 -4.98 -10.01
C LYS A 70 6.69 -5.78 -9.91
N SER A 71 6.78 -6.71 -8.96
CA SER A 71 7.98 -7.53 -8.81
C SER A 71 8.25 -8.39 -10.05
N LYS A 72 9.52 -8.67 -10.33
CA LYS A 72 9.98 -9.43 -11.49
C LYS A 72 10.65 -10.73 -11.06
N THR A 73 10.53 -11.75 -11.90
CA THR A 73 11.31 -12.99 -11.83
C THR A 73 12.27 -13.00 -13.02
N VAL A 74 13.52 -13.38 -12.75
CA VAL A 74 14.56 -13.51 -13.77
C VAL A 74 15.06 -14.95 -13.79
N ASN A 75 15.00 -15.57 -14.96
CA ASN A 75 15.51 -16.92 -15.18
C ASN A 75 16.67 -16.87 -16.18
N SER A 76 17.82 -17.39 -15.78
CA SER A 76 18.99 -17.58 -16.65
C SER A 76 19.03 -19.03 -17.11
N SER A 77 19.23 -19.28 -18.42
CA SER A 77 19.35 -20.65 -18.93
C SER A 77 20.60 -21.38 -18.43
N ASP A 78 21.62 -20.64 -17.99
CA ASP A 78 22.83 -21.17 -17.34
C ASP A 78 23.35 -20.18 -16.30
N SER A 79 23.00 -20.42 -15.04
CA SER A 79 23.44 -19.59 -13.91
C SER A 79 24.94 -19.68 -13.61
N SER A 80 25.63 -20.70 -14.14
CA SER A 80 27.09 -20.84 -13.99
C SER A 80 27.87 -19.88 -14.89
N VAL A 81 27.24 -19.40 -15.97
CA VAL A 81 27.75 -18.34 -16.86
C VAL A 81 27.37 -16.97 -16.32
N LEU A 82 26.10 -16.76 -15.99
CA LEU A 82 25.57 -15.47 -15.61
C LEU A 82 24.32 -15.61 -14.74
N THR A 83 24.27 -14.81 -13.67
CA THR A 83 23.05 -14.61 -12.89
C THR A 83 22.55 -13.19 -13.08
N ALA A 84 21.24 -12.99 -12.96
CA ALA A 84 20.65 -11.67 -13.10
C ALA A 84 19.45 -11.48 -12.16
N THR A 85 19.19 -10.23 -11.80
CA THR A 85 17.97 -9.78 -11.13
C THR A 85 17.42 -8.56 -11.86
N ALA A 86 16.13 -8.25 -11.70
CA ALA A 86 15.49 -7.15 -12.41
C ALA A 86 14.80 -6.20 -11.43
N THR A 87 14.82 -4.90 -11.73
CA THR A 87 14.01 -3.91 -11.01
C THR A 87 12.54 -4.02 -11.45
N ALA A 88 11.64 -3.35 -10.71
CA ALA A 88 10.21 -3.34 -11.03
C ALA A 88 9.88 -2.69 -12.40
N ASN A 89 10.82 -1.92 -12.97
CA ASN A 89 10.66 -1.22 -14.24
C ASN A 89 11.20 -2.00 -15.44
N ALA A 90 11.94 -3.10 -15.20
CA ALA A 90 12.46 -3.92 -16.29
C ALA A 90 11.33 -4.43 -17.18
N GLU A 91 11.51 -4.31 -18.49
CA GLU A 91 10.56 -4.83 -19.46
C GLU A 91 10.57 -6.37 -19.44
N ASN A 92 9.40 -6.97 -19.68
CA ASN A 92 9.32 -8.41 -19.82
C ASN A 92 9.84 -8.81 -21.20
N GLY A 93 10.62 -9.89 -21.25
CA GLY A 93 11.25 -10.32 -22.48
C GLY A 93 12.24 -11.43 -22.24
N THR A 94 12.73 -12.02 -23.32
CA THR A 94 13.89 -12.90 -23.28
C THR A 94 15.00 -12.22 -24.05
N HIS A 95 16.13 -12.03 -23.38
CA HIS A 95 17.32 -11.42 -23.92
C HIS A 95 18.38 -12.49 -24.14
N THR A 96 19.09 -12.43 -25.26
CA THR A 96 20.24 -13.30 -25.51
C THR A 96 21.50 -12.52 -25.17
N ILE A 97 22.28 -13.06 -24.23
CA ILE A 97 23.52 -12.45 -23.76
C ILE A 97 24.68 -13.38 -24.07
N THR A 98 25.68 -12.86 -24.77
CA THR A 98 26.97 -13.54 -24.93
C THR A 98 27.96 -12.86 -24.00
N VAL A 99 28.53 -13.59 -23.05
CA VAL A 99 29.63 -13.11 -22.21
C VAL A 99 30.94 -13.40 -22.93
N ASN A 100 31.54 -12.36 -23.50
CA ASN A 100 32.77 -12.43 -24.29
C ASN A 100 34.00 -12.54 -23.38
N SER A 101 34.05 -11.71 -22.33
CA SER A 101 35.16 -11.66 -21.37
C SER A 101 34.70 -11.21 -19.99
N LEU A 102 35.45 -11.61 -18.97
CA LEU A 102 35.30 -11.10 -17.61
C LEU A 102 36.32 -10.01 -17.33
N LEU A 103 36.00 -9.14 -16.37
CA LEU A 103 36.95 -8.20 -15.81
C LEU A 103 38.07 -8.96 -15.10
N SER A 104 39.26 -8.92 -15.67
CA SER A 104 40.46 -9.54 -15.10
C SER A 104 41.69 -8.67 -15.28
N GLY A 105 42.68 -8.86 -14.42
CA GLY A 105 44.03 -8.32 -14.62
C GLY A 105 44.88 -9.24 -15.49
N VAL A 106 46.17 -8.95 -15.60
CA VAL A 106 47.13 -9.89 -16.16
C VAL A 106 47.57 -10.84 -15.06
N THR A 107 47.64 -12.14 -15.37
CA THR A 107 48.28 -13.12 -14.49
C THR A 107 49.12 -14.07 -15.35
N ARG A 108 50.35 -14.31 -14.90
CA ARG A 108 51.30 -15.24 -15.49
C ARG A 108 51.92 -16.05 -14.39
N ILE A 109 52.00 -17.35 -14.60
CA ILE A 109 52.63 -18.30 -13.69
C ILE A 109 53.59 -19.14 -14.52
N SER A 110 54.67 -19.61 -13.91
CA SER A 110 55.58 -20.54 -14.60
C SER A 110 54.76 -21.72 -15.13
N THR A 111 54.88 -21.99 -16.43
CA THR A 111 54.06 -23.01 -17.10
C THR A 111 54.43 -24.43 -16.69
N SER A 112 55.65 -24.64 -16.19
CA SER A 112 56.14 -25.88 -15.57
C SER A 112 56.92 -25.59 -14.29
N GLU A 113 57.26 -26.65 -13.53
CA GLU A 113 58.07 -26.53 -12.31
C GLU A 113 59.41 -25.88 -12.64
N LEU A 114 59.78 -24.93 -11.78
CA LEU A 114 61.13 -24.38 -11.73
C LEU A 114 62.01 -25.32 -10.92
N ASP A 115 63.32 -25.20 -11.11
CA ASP A 115 64.28 -25.93 -10.29
C ASP A 115 64.07 -25.60 -8.81
N ALA A 116 64.30 -26.60 -7.96
CA ALA A 116 64.08 -26.49 -6.51
C ALA A 116 64.85 -25.30 -5.93
N TYR A 117 64.22 -24.60 -4.99
CA TYR A 117 64.79 -23.40 -4.36
C TYR A 117 66.24 -23.60 -3.89
N LYS A 118 67.10 -22.63 -4.22
CA LYS A 118 68.50 -22.52 -3.73
C LYS A 118 68.79 -21.09 -3.32
N ASP A 119 69.89 -20.90 -2.59
CA ASP A 119 70.31 -19.60 -2.07
C ASP A 119 70.73 -18.61 -3.16
N THR A 120 71.05 -19.07 -4.37
CA THR A 120 71.45 -18.23 -5.50
C THR A 120 70.80 -18.66 -6.79
N LEU A 121 70.57 -17.71 -7.71
CA LEU A 121 70.02 -17.95 -9.04
C LEU A 121 70.93 -18.89 -9.84
N ALA A 122 72.25 -18.79 -9.68
CA ALA A 122 73.22 -19.69 -10.32
C ALA A 122 73.07 -21.14 -9.84
N ALA A 123 72.94 -21.35 -8.53
CA ALA A 123 72.74 -22.69 -7.97
C ALA A 123 71.36 -23.26 -8.31
N GLN A 124 70.34 -22.41 -8.39
CA GLN A 124 68.98 -22.83 -8.71
C GLN A 124 68.84 -23.21 -10.18
N PHE A 125 69.25 -22.33 -11.10
CA PHE A 125 68.93 -22.44 -12.53
C PHE A 125 70.13 -22.83 -13.42
N GLY A 126 71.33 -23.00 -12.86
CA GLY A 126 72.54 -23.31 -13.63
C GLY A 126 73.00 -22.18 -14.56
N ILE A 127 72.61 -20.93 -14.25
CA ILE A 127 72.97 -19.74 -15.02
C ILE A 127 74.16 -19.01 -14.40
N SER A 128 74.87 -18.19 -15.17
CA SER A 128 76.06 -17.45 -14.71
C SER A 128 76.07 -16.00 -15.20
N GLY A 129 76.80 -15.13 -14.50
CA GLY A 129 76.93 -13.71 -14.85
C GLY A 129 75.78 -12.86 -14.30
N THR A 130 75.43 -11.79 -15.01
CA THR A 130 74.37 -10.85 -14.62
C THR A 130 73.15 -11.04 -15.50
N ILE A 131 71.99 -11.26 -14.90
CA ILE A 131 70.70 -11.20 -15.61
C ILE A 131 70.13 -9.79 -15.54
N ALA A 132 69.49 -9.34 -16.62
CA ALA A 132 68.86 -8.02 -16.67
C ALA A 132 67.59 -8.01 -17.51
N PHE A 133 66.57 -7.32 -17.00
CA PHE A 133 65.29 -7.12 -17.68
C PHE A 133 64.66 -5.79 -17.29
N LYS A 134 63.70 -5.33 -18.09
CA LYS A 134 62.95 -4.09 -17.86
C LYS A 134 61.45 -4.36 -17.89
N LEU A 135 60.74 -3.86 -16.89
CA LEU A 135 59.29 -3.93 -16.79
C LEU A 135 58.69 -2.54 -16.71
N LYS A 136 57.51 -2.39 -17.30
CA LYS A 136 56.68 -1.18 -17.16
C LYS A 136 55.27 -1.61 -16.77
N GLY A 137 54.76 -1.00 -15.71
CA GLY A 137 53.44 -1.28 -15.15
C GLY A 137 52.39 -0.28 -15.63
N SER A 138 51.28 -0.18 -14.90
CA SER A 138 50.20 0.76 -15.21
C SER A 138 50.58 2.24 -14.99
N ASP A 139 51.66 2.52 -14.25
CA ASP A 139 52.24 3.87 -14.11
C ASP A 139 52.95 4.37 -15.37
N GLY A 140 53.21 3.50 -16.35
CA GLY A 140 53.93 3.86 -17.56
C GLY A 140 55.43 4.13 -17.35
N VAL A 141 55.98 3.82 -16.18
CA VAL A 141 57.39 4.05 -15.85
C VAL A 141 58.21 2.78 -16.13
N GLU A 142 59.31 2.93 -16.89
CA GLU A 142 60.25 1.83 -17.13
C GLU A 142 61.14 1.60 -15.91
N ASN A 143 61.02 0.43 -15.30
CA ASN A 143 61.86 -0.03 -14.20
C ASN A 143 62.89 -1.03 -14.72
N SER A 144 64.17 -0.79 -14.41
CA SER A 144 65.28 -1.67 -14.80
C SER A 144 65.71 -2.54 -13.63
N TYR A 145 65.85 -3.84 -13.88
CA TYR A 145 66.26 -4.82 -12.89
C TYR A 145 67.53 -5.54 -13.36
N SER A 146 68.49 -5.70 -12.46
CA SER A 146 69.78 -6.33 -12.73
C SER A 146 70.25 -7.10 -11.50
N PHE A 147 70.61 -8.38 -11.68
CA PHE A 147 71.01 -9.26 -10.59
C PHE A 147 72.23 -10.09 -10.97
N ASP A 148 73.24 -10.10 -10.10
CA ASP A 148 74.34 -11.04 -10.18
C ASP A 148 73.86 -12.42 -9.72
N THR A 149 73.92 -13.39 -10.64
CA THR A 149 73.40 -14.75 -10.43
C THR A 149 74.15 -15.51 -9.33
N ALA A 150 75.40 -15.16 -9.04
CA ALA A 150 76.20 -15.82 -8.03
C ALA A 150 75.88 -15.36 -6.59
N THR A 151 75.23 -14.21 -6.42
CA THR A 151 75.00 -13.59 -5.11
C THR A 151 73.53 -13.31 -4.79
N LYS A 152 72.64 -13.32 -5.79
CA LYS A 152 71.20 -13.06 -5.62
C LYS A 152 70.39 -14.33 -5.74
N SER A 153 69.32 -14.41 -4.96
CA SER A 153 68.32 -15.49 -4.95
C SER A 153 67.07 -15.11 -5.75
N ILE A 154 66.16 -16.06 -5.98
CA ILE A 154 64.85 -15.77 -6.57
C ILE A 154 64.00 -14.82 -5.69
N ASN A 155 64.19 -14.88 -4.36
CA ASN A 155 63.50 -13.99 -3.43
C ASN A 155 64.00 -12.53 -3.54
N ASP A 156 65.29 -12.32 -3.86
CA ASP A 156 65.80 -10.98 -4.15
C ASP A 156 65.12 -10.37 -5.39
N VAL A 157 64.86 -11.19 -6.42
CA VAL A 157 64.10 -10.77 -7.59
C VAL A 157 62.66 -10.40 -7.22
N VAL A 158 61.98 -11.25 -6.43
CA VAL A 158 60.63 -10.99 -5.93
C VAL A 158 60.58 -9.66 -5.16
N ASN A 159 61.50 -9.47 -4.22
CA ASN A 159 61.56 -8.27 -3.38
C ASN A 159 61.82 -7.01 -4.20
N ALA A 160 62.73 -7.05 -5.17
CA ALA A 160 63.05 -5.90 -6.01
C ALA A 160 61.89 -5.47 -6.90
N ILE A 161 61.15 -6.42 -7.49
CA ILE A 161 59.95 -6.09 -8.29
C ILE A 161 58.86 -5.54 -7.36
N ASN A 162 58.57 -6.21 -6.25
CA ASN A 162 57.52 -5.80 -5.31
C ASN A 162 57.82 -4.46 -4.62
N ALA A 163 59.08 -4.02 -4.52
CA ALA A 163 59.43 -2.70 -4.01
C ALA A 163 58.78 -1.56 -4.82
N ASN A 164 58.44 -1.80 -6.10
CA ASN A 164 57.76 -0.85 -6.97
C ASN A 164 56.28 -1.20 -7.18
N ALA A 165 55.71 -2.18 -6.47
CA ALA A 165 54.34 -2.64 -6.69
C ALA A 165 53.27 -1.58 -6.42
N SER A 166 53.55 -0.62 -5.53
CA SER A 166 52.62 0.47 -5.21
C SER A 166 52.40 1.42 -6.39
N SER A 167 53.43 1.68 -7.20
CA SER A 167 53.33 2.51 -8.41
C SER A 167 53.08 1.68 -9.67
N SER A 168 53.87 0.64 -9.92
CA SER A 168 53.78 -0.18 -11.13
C SER A 168 52.53 -1.06 -11.16
N ARG A 169 51.96 -1.36 -9.98
CA ARG A 169 50.81 -2.27 -9.81
C ARG A 169 51.13 -3.71 -10.23
N ILE A 170 52.41 -4.06 -10.40
CA ILE A 170 52.88 -5.41 -10.68
C ILE A 170 53.25 -6.07 -9.36
N ASN A 171 52.60 -7.19 -9.04
CA ASN A 171 52.92 -8.04 -7.90
C ASN A 171 53.54 -9.33 -8.39
N VAL A 172 54.59 -9.78 -7.72
CA VAL A 172 55.22 -11.07 -7.95
C VAL A 172 55.32 -11.90 -6.68
N GLY A 173 55.41 -13.21 -6.84
CA GLY A 173 55.64 -14.12 -5.74
C GLY A 173 56.34 -15.39 -6.23
N TYR A 174 57.00 -16.07 -5.30
CA TYR A 174 57.57 -17.38 -5.53
C TYR A 174 56.99 -18.35 -4.50
N SER A 175 56.41 -19.46 -4.98
CA SER A 175 55.91 -20.55 -4.14
C SER A 175 56.97 -21.65 -4.06
N THR A 176 57.42 -21.97 -2.85
CA THR A 176 58.38 -23.04 -2.58
C THR A 176 57.76 -24.43 -2.68
N GLU A 177 56.48 -24.58 -2.33
CA GLU A 177 55.76 -25.87 -2.38
C GLU A 177 55.50 -26.32 -3.83
N GLY A 178 55.27 -25.38 -4.76
CA GLY A 178 55.05 -25.68 -6.18
C GLY A 178 56.22 -25.34 -7.11
N ASN A 179 57.33 -24.79 -6.57
CA ASN A 179 58.43 -24.18 -7.32
C ASN A 179 57.91 -23.35 -8.52
N ARG A 180 57.03 -22.39 -8.23
CA ARG A 180 56.39 -21.52 -9.24
C ARG A 180 56.66 -20.07 -8.95
N PHE A 181 57.06 -19.33 -9.99
CA PHE A 181 57.02 -17.88 -9.99
C PHE A 181 55.67 -17.42 -10.54
N VAL A 182 55.06 -16.44 -9.88
CA VAL A 182 53.79 -15.82 -10.30
C VAL A 182 54.02 -14.33 -10.45
N MET A 183 53.49 -13.76 -11.53
CA MET A 183 53.44 -12.32 -11.78
C MET A 183 52.01 -11.94 -12.13
N SER A 184 51.50 -10.89 -11.50
CA SER A 184 50.11 -10.44 -11.69
C SER A 184 49.98 -8.93 -11.54
N THR A 185 48.93 -8.35 -12.11
CA THR A 185 48.55 -6.96 -11.84
C THR A 185 47.66 -6.87 -10.62
N ALA A 186 47.84 -5.84 -9.79
CA ALA A 186 46.92 -5.48 -8.72
C ALA A 186 45.60 -4.94 -9.29
N ASP A 187 45.68 -4.21 -10.40
CA ASP A 187 44.52 -3.69 -11.13
C ASP A 187 43.94 -4.74 -12.07
N LYS A 188 42.71 -4.46 -12.52
CA LYS A 188 41.98 -5.25 -13.51
C LYS A 188 41.56 -4.36 -14.67
N GLY A 189 41.08 -4.99 -15.75
CA GLY A 189 40.65 -4.28 -16.93
C GLY A 189 41.79 -4.03 -17.90
N VAL A 190 41.48 -3.42 -19.04
CA VAL A 190 42.43 -3.15 -20.13
C VAL A 190 43.58 -2.21 -19.75
N ASP A 191 43.40 -1.45 -18.66
CA ASP A 191 44.39 -0.50 -18.13
C ASP A 191 45.41 -1.18 -17.19
N ALA A 192 45.10 -2.39 -16.72
CA ALA A 192 46.03 -3.21 -15.96
C ALA A 192 47.04 -3.83 -16.92
N LYS A 193 48.31 -3.42 -16.83
CA LYS A 193 49.34 -3.78 -17.82
C LYS A 193 50.59 -4.35 -17.17
N ILE A 194 51.18 -5.32 -17.87
CA ILE A 194 52.56 -5.75 -17.70
C ILE A 194 53.20 -5.60 -19.07
N GLU A 195 54.12 -4.66 -19.22
CA GLU A 195 54.94 -4.54 -20.42
C GLU A 195 56.35 -5.03 -20.12
N VAL A 196 56.78 -6.06 -20.86
CA VAL A 196 58.17 -6.49 -20.89
C VAL A 196 58.87 -5.62 -21.93
N VAL A 197 59.61 -4.63 -21.46
CA VAL A 197 60.33 -3.67 -22.30
C VAL A 197 61.63 -4.32 -22.82
N ALA A 198 62.30 -5.11 -21.99
CA ALA A 198 63.49 -5.87 -22.39
C ALA A 198 63.67 -7.13 -21.51
N ASP A 199 64.07 -8.25 -22.12
CA ASP A 199 64.46 -9.51 -21.44
C ASP A 199 65.57 -10.19 -22.26
N ALA A 200 66.70 -9.51 -22.44
CA ALA A 200 67.77 -9.98 -23.33
C ALA A 200 68.39 -11.32 -22.88
N SER A 201 68.39 -11.59 -21.57
CA SER A 201 68.83 -12.88 -21.00
C SER A 201 67.79 -14.00 -21.11
N GLY A 202 66.57 -13.71 -21.58
CA GLY A 202 65.47 -14.67 -21.58
C GLY A 202 65.07 -15.14 -20.17
N PHE A 203 65.32 -14.33 -19.15
CA PHE A 203 65.13 -14.73 -17.77
C PHE A 203 63.64 -14.86 -17.43
N LEU A 204 62.82 -13.88 -17.84
CA LEU A 204 61.37 -13.93 -17.59
C LEU A 204 60.67 -14.98 -18.47
N SER A 205 61.04 -15.02 -19.75
CA SER A 205 60.44 -15.91 -20.75
C SER A 205 60.84 -17.37 -20.59
N THR A 206 62.15 -17.64 -20.46
CA THR A 206 62.75 -18.99 -20.55
C THR A 206 63.12 -19.54 -19.18
N THR A 207 63.83 -18.79 -18.34
CA THR A 207 64.24 -19.28 -17.01
C THR A 207 63.04 -19.39 -16.06
N LEU A 208 62.23 -18.33 -15.94
CA LEU A 208 61.03 -18.32 -15.09
C LEU A 208 59.80 -18.91 -15.79
N LYS A 209 59.89 -19.22 -17.08
CA LYS A 209 58.85 -19.91 -17.87
C LYS A 209 57.48 -19.21 -17.81
N LEU A 210 57.47 -17.87 -17.73
CA LEU A 210 56.22 -17.10 -17.57
C LEU A 210 55.43 -16.93 -18.88
N GLY A 211 55.97 -17.37 -20.02
CA GLY A 211 55.37 -17.13 -21.33
C GLY A 211 55.29 -15.65 -21.69
N LEU A 212 56.19 -14.84 -21.12
CA LEU A 212 56.28 -13.40 -21.32
C LEU A 212 57.48 -13.08 -22.22
N THR A 213 57.25 -12.88 -23.52
CA THR A 213 58.22 -12.25 -24.42
C THR A 213 58.08 -10.72 -24.37
N THR A 214 59.07 -9.99 -24.89
CA THR A 214 59.00 -8.53 -25.06
C THR A 214 57.67 -8.11 -25.70
N GLY A 215 56.95 -7.19 -25.06
CA GLY A 215 55.62 -6.78 -25.49
C GLY A 215 54.71 -6.37 -24.34
N VAL A 216 53.50 -5.92 -24.69
CA VAL A 216 52.46 -5.45 -23.75
C VAL A 216 51.43 -6.55 -23.52
N TYR A 217 51.18 -6.85 -22.26
CA TYR A 217 50.10 -7.72 -21.82
C TYR A 217 49.12 -6.89 -21.01
N SER A 218 47.85 -6.93 -21.38
CA SER A 218 46.77 -6.18 -20.72
C SER A 218 45.76 -7.13 -20.10
N GLY A 219 45.12 -6.69 -19.01
CA GLY A 219 43.91 -7.30 -18.52
C GLY A 219 42.75 -7.13 -19.51
N THR A 220 41.60 -7.68 -19.16
CA THR A 220 40.38 -7.57 -19.97
C THR A 220 39.31 -6.85 -19.16
N ASP A 221 38.60 -5.93 -19.81
CA ASP A 221 37.33 -5.44 -19.27
C ASP A 221 36.27 -6.56 -19.39
N ALA A 222 35.22 -6.49 -18.57
CA ALA A 222 34.06 -7.33 -18.80
C ALA A 222 33.42 -6.92 -20.12
N SER A 223 33.06 -7.88 -20.97
CA SER A 223 32.41 -7.60 -22.24
C SER A 223 31.27 -8.56 -22.51
N ILE A 224 30.16 -8.00 -23.00
CA ILE A 224 28.99 -8.77 -23.42
C ILE A 224 28.49 -8.32 -24.80
N ASP A 225 27.76 -9.21 -25.46
CA ASP A 225 26.79 -8.85 -26.49
C ASP A 225 25.38 -8.93 -25.90
N TYR A 226 24.52 -7.97 -26.23
CA TYR A 226 23.15 -7.88 -25.72
C TYR A 226 22.18 -7.61 -26.87
N ASP A 227 21.31 -8.59 -27.20
CA ASP A 227 20.28 -8.48 -28.24
C ASP A 227 20.74 -7.87 -29.57
N GLY A 228 21.95 -8.26 -30.01
CA GLY A 228 22.56 -7.81 -31.27
C GLY A 228 23.46 -6.58 -31.14
N ALA A 229 23.47 -5.88 -30.00
CA ALA A 229 24.52 -4.90 -29.69
C ALA A 229 25.78 -5.65 -29.23
N THR A 230 26.85 -5.59 -30.01
CA THR A 230 28.07 -6.37 -29.78
C THR A 230 29.16 -5.57 -29.06
N GLY A 231 29.93 -6.23 -28.20
CA GLY A 231 31.15 -5.67 -27.63
C GLY A 231 30.93 -4.57 -26.60
N ILE A 232 29.81 -4.58 -25.89
CA ILE A 232 29.55 -3.64 -24.78
C ILE A 232 30.53 -3.95 -23.65
N THR A 233 31.24 -2.94 -23.13
CA THR A 233 32.27 -3.12 -22.11
C THR A 233 31.90 -2.51 -20.76
N PHE A 234 32.35 -3.16 -19.68
CA PHE A 234 32.11 -2.76 -18.30
C PHE A 234 33.39 -2.88 -17.45
N LYS A 235 33.55 -1.97 -16.51
CA LYS A 235 34.64 -1.98 -15.50
C LYS A 235 34.29 -2.81 -14.25
N SER A 236 33.30 -3.69 -14.35
CA SER A 236 32.85 -4.60 -13.29
C SER A 236 32.21 -5.85 -13.89
N ASN A 237 32.33 -7.00 -13.23
CA ASN A 237 31.53 -8.20 -13.56
C ASN A 237 30.09 -8.10 -13.03
N GLN A 238 29.82 -7.10 -12.20
CA GLN A 238 28.50 -6.77 -11.69
C GLN A 238 28.10 -5.37 -12.14
N PHE A 239 27.05 -5.26 -12.93
CA PHE A 239 26.60 -4.00 -13.51
C PHE A 239 25.10 -4.04 -13.77
N THR A 240 24.51 -2.85 -13.92
CA THR A 240 23.11 -2.69 -14.29
C THR A 240 23.04 -2.21 -15.73
N LEU A 241 22.24 -2.88 -16.55
CA LEU A 241 21.92 -2.47 -17.92
C LEU A 241 20.43 -2.69 -18.14
N ASN A 242 19.72 -1.65 -18.62
CA ASN A 242 18.29 -1.71 -18.90
C ASN A 242 17.44 -2.28 -17.74
N ASP A 243 17.65 -1.75 -16.52
CA ASP A 243 16.95 -2.19 -15.30
C ASP A 243 17.21 -3.65 -14.87
N ILE A 244 18.22 -4.30 -15.46
CA ILE A 244 18.64 -5.65 -15.13
C ILE A 244 20.03 -5.58 -14.48
N ASN A 245 20.16 -6.12 -13.28
CA ASN A 245 21.44 -6.26 -12.60
C ASN A 245 22.04 -7.60 -12.99
N PHE A 246 23.15 -7.55 -13.72
CA PHE A 246 23.91 -8.70 -14.17
C PHE A 246 25.06 -9.01 -13.20
N ASN A 247 25.36 -10.30 -13.06
CA ASN A 247 26.58 -10.79 -12.42
C ASN A 247 27.19 -11.90 -13.29
N LEU A 248 28.32 -11.57 -13.91
CA LEU A 248 29.05 -12.43 -14.84
C LEU A 248 29.98 -13.38 -14.07
N ASN A 249 29.85 -14.68 -14.32
CA ASN A 249 30.62 -15.72 -13.65
C ASN A 249 31.63 -16.40 -14.58
N LYS A 250 31.25 -16.61 -15.85
CA LYS A 250 32.07 -17.26 -16.89
C LYS A 250 31.72 -16.69 -18.27
N THR A 251 32.58 -16.96 -19.25
CA THR A 251 32.25 -16.73 -20.66
C THR A 251 31.25 -17.78 -21.15
N GLY A 252 30.41 -17.42 -22.12
CA GLY A 252 29.38 -18.31 -22.65
C GLY A 252 28.17 -17.54 -23.19
N VAL A 253 27.26 -18.26 -23.83
CA VAL A 253 25.99 -17.71 -24.34
C VAL A 253 24.85 -18.17 -23.44
N VAL A 254 23.99 -17.25 -23.05
CA VAL A 254 22.88 -17.51 -22.13
C VAL A 254 21.65 -16.72 -22.54
N SER A 255 20.47 -17.30 -22.37
CA SER A 255 19.21 -16.56 -22.48
C SER A 255 18.72 -16.18 -21.10
N VAL A 256 18.42 -14.89 -20.89
CA VAL A 256 17.85 -14.36 -19.65
C VAL A 256 16.41 -13.95 -19.92
N THR A 257 15.47 -14.61 -19.25
CA THR A 257 14.03 -14.35 -19.35
C THR A 257 13.54 -13.58 -18.14
N ILE A 258 12.87 -12.46 -18.39
CA ILE A 258 12.27 -11.59 -17.38
C ILE A 258 10.75 -11.68 -17.51
N SER A 259 10.09 -11.93 -16.39
CA SER A 259 8.64 -12.05 -16.30
C SER A 259 8.12 -11.38 -15.05
N ASN A 260 6.82 -11.08 -15.00
CA ASN A 260 6.17 -10.61 -13.79
C ASN A 260 6.20 -11.73 -12.74
N ASN A 261 6.57 -11.40 -11.50
CA ASN A 261 6.44 -12.33 -10.37
C ASN A 261 5.00 -12.29 -9.85
N VAL A 262 4.16 -13.15 -10.41
CA VAL A 262 2.73 -13.23 -10.08
C VAL A 262 2.49 -13.92 -8.73
N ASP A 263 3.33 -14.87 -8.34
CA ASP A 263 3.13 -15.70 -7.15
C ASP A 263 3.06 -14.90 -5.85
N SER A 264 3.97 -13.93 -5.71
CA SER A 264 4.02 -13.07 -4.52
C SER A 264 2.72 -12.27 -4.35
N ALA A 265 2.24 -11.64 -5.42
CA ALA A 265 1.00 -10.88 -5.41
C ALA A 265 -0.22 -11.75 -5.10
N VAL A 266 -0.34 -12.92 -5.73
CA VAL A 266 -1.43 -13.87 -5.48
C VAL A 266 -1.45 -14.32 -4.02
N ALA A 267 -0.30 -14.68 -3.45
CA ALA A 267 -0.20 -15.10 -2.06
C ALA A 267 -0.65 -14.00 -1.08
N LYS A 268 -0.26 -12.74 -1.33
CA LYS A 268 -0.66 -11.60 -0.50
C LYS A 268 -2.16 -11.28 -0.63
N ILE A 269 -2.71 -11.35 -1.83
CA ILE A 269 -4.16 -11.15 -2.06
C ILE A 269 -4.97 -12.25 -1.38
N LYS A 270 -4.51 -13.50 -1.45
CA LYS A 270 -5.14 -14.64 -0.75
C LYS A 270 -5.13 -14.46 0.77
N ALA A 271 -3.99 -14.08 1.34
CA ALA A 271 -3.87 -13.81 2.77
C ALA A 271 -4.84 -12.69 3.23
N PHE A 272 -5.03 -11.66 2.42
CA PHE A 272 -6.02 -10.61 2.68
C PHE A 272 -7.46 -11.15 2.67
N ILE A 273 -7.82 -11.96 1.68
CA ILE A 273 -9.15 -12.58 1.58
C ILE A 273 -9.42 -13.51 2.78
N GLU A 274 -8.43 -14.33 3.17
CA GLU A 274 -8.53 -15.21 4.34
C GLU A 274 -8.72 -14.41 5.64
N ALA A 275 -7.94 -13.34 5.83
CA ALA A 275 -8.07 -12.46 6.99
C ALA A 275 -9.42 -11.74 7.05
N TYR A 276 -9.95 -11.33 5.89
CA TYR A 276 -11.29 -10.76 5.77
C TYR A 276 -12.34 -11.80 6.18
N ASN A 277 -12.31 -12.98 5.58
CA ASN A 277 -13.27 -14.05 5.85
C ASN A 277 -13.24 -14.49 7.32
N ALA A 278 -12.06 -14.60 7.91
CA ALA A 278 -11.90 -14.92 9.34
C ALA A 278 -12.51 -13.84 10.25
N THR A 279 -12.43 -12.57 9.86
CA THR A 279 -13.07 -11.46 10.59
C THR A 279 -14.58 -11.54 10.48
N ILE A 280 -15.11 -11.78 9.28
CA ILE A 280 -16.54 -11.97 9.02
C ILE A 280 -17.07 -13.15 9.84
N ASP A 281 -16.41 -14.31 9.81
CA ASP A 281 -16.83 -15.48 10.57
C ASP A 281 -16.84 -15.23 12.08
N ASN A 282 -15.79 -14.59 12.60
CA ASN A 282 -15.69 -14.29 14.02
C ASN A 282 -16.82 -13.38 14.52
N VAL A 283 -17.04 -12.26 13.83
CA VAL A 283 -18.06 -11.29 14.24
C VAL A 283 -19.46 -11.83 14.00
N ASN A 284 -19.68 -12.53 12.88
CA ASN A 284 -20.98 -13.10 12.56
C ASN A 284 -21.39 -14.20 13.54
N GLY A 285 -20.47 -15.11 13.89
CA GLY A 285 -20.71 -16.15 14.90
C GLY A 285 -21.14 -15.54 16.23
N LYS A 286 -20.35 -14.59 16.74
CA LYS A 286 -20.63 -13.86 17.99
C LYS A 286 -21.98 -13.15 18.01
N LEU A 287 -22.41 -12.58 16.89
CA LEU A 287 -23.67 -11.82 16.80
C LEU A 287 -24.92 -12.72 16.69
N HIS A 288 -24.79 -13.94 16.17
CA HIS A 288 -25.94 -14.81 15.85
C HIS A 288 -26.08 -16.03 16.76
N GLU A 289 -25.06 -16.34 17.56
CA GLU A 289 -25.17 -17.35 18.61
C GLU A 289 -26.30 -17.03 19.59
N LYS A 290 -27.14 -18.03 19.87
CA LYS A 290 -28.23 -17.93 20.84
C LYS A 290 -27.78 -18.50 22.17
N ARG A 291 -28.11 -17.77 23.25
CA ARG A 291 -27.98 -18.27 24.63
C ARG A 291 -28.66 -19.63 24.76
N ILE A 292 -28.00 -20.57 25.43
CA ILE A 292 -28.57 -21.88 25.70
C ILE A 292 -29.54 -21.75 26.87
N LEU A 293 -30.79 -22.10 26.61
CA LEU A 293 -31.86 -22.05 27.59
C LEU A 293 -32.21 -23.45 28.09
N ASP A 294 -32.64 -23.53 29.35
CA ASP A 294 -33.24 -24.75 29.91
C ASP A 294 -34.71 -24.90 29.46
N THR A 295 -35.35 -25.97 29.92
CA THR A 295 -36.77 -26.26 29.61
C THR A 295 -37.73 -25.17 30.11
N SER A 296 -37.29 -24.35 31.06
CA SER A 296 -38.04 -23.25 31.67
C SER A 296 -37.70 -21.88 31.04
N LYS A 297 -36.98 -21.88 29.91
CA LYS A 297 -36.51 -20.68 29.19
C LYS A 297 -35.56 -19.78 30.02
N GLN A 298 -34.92 -20.32 31.05
CA GLN A 298 -33.87 -19.64 31.80
C GLN A 298 -32.50 -19.96 31.23
N ILE A 299 -31.49 -19.14 31.54
CA ILE A 299 -30.11 -19.38 31.11
C ILE A 299 -29.63 -20.69 31.73
N LYS A 300 -29.32 -21.69 30.90
CA LYS A 300 -28.91 -23.02 31.35
C LYS A 300 -27.54 -23.03 32.01
N TYR A 301 -26.63 -22.19 31.51
CA TYR A 301 -25.24 -22.12 31.95
C TYR A 301 -24.89 -20.69 32.39
N PRO A 302 -25.27 -20.25 33.60
CA PRO A 302 -24.75 -19.02 34.20
C PRO A 302 -23.27 -19.18 34.58
N PRO A 303 -22.51 -18.08 34.77
CA PRO A 303 -21.15 -18.17 35.29
C PRO A 303 -21.13 -18.88 36.65
N LEU A 304 -20.17 -19.77 36.86
CA LEU A 304 -20.08 -20.57 38.08
C LEU A 304 -19.69 -19.70 39.27
N THR A 305 -20.29 -19.95 40.44
CA THR A 305 -19.81 -19.42 41.72
C THR A 305 -18.58 -20.18 42.18
N GLU A 306 -17.83 -19.61 43.12
CA GLU A 306 -16.62 -20.27 43.65
C GLU A 306 -16.96 -21.60 44.35
N ASP A 307 -18.09 -21.68 45.07
CA ASP A 307 -18.58 -22.91 45.68
C ASP A 307 -18.90 -23.97 44.61
N GLN A 308 -19.53 -23.58 43.49
CA GLN A 308 -19.82 -24.51 42.38
C GLN A 308 -18.54 -24.99 41.70
N LYS A 309 -17.53 -24.12 41.53
CA LYS A 309 -16.22 -24.51 40.99
C LYS A 309 -15.52 -25.52 41.90
N ALA A 310 -15.60 -25.34 43.22
CA ALA A 310 -14.98 -26.26 44.19
C ALA A 310 -15.58 -27.68 44.14
N GLU A 311 -16.84 -27.81 43.69
CA GLU A 311 -17.55 -29.09 43.54
C GLU A 311 -17.35 -29.74 42.15
N MET A 312 -16.65 -29.08 41.23
CA MET A 312 -16.49 -29.51 39.84
C MET A 312 -15.02 -29.81 39.50
N THR A 313 -14.81 -30.76 38.58
CA THR A 313 -13.48 -30.98 37.99
C THR A 313 -13.10 -29.87 37.02
N ALA A 314 -11.80 -29.66 36.79
CA ALA A 314 -11.30 -28.65 35.84
C ALA A 314 -11.92 -28.81 34.43
N GLU A 315 -12.07 -30.04 33.92
CA GLU A 315 -12.66 -30.29 32.61
C GLU A 315 -14.16 -29.93 32.57
N GLN A 316 -14.90 -30.21 33.64
CA GLN A 316 -16.30 -29.83 33.76
C GLN A 316 -16.47 -28.31 33.82
N ILE A 317 -15.58 -27.61 34.54
CA ILE A 317 -15.54 -26.14 34.60
C ILE A 317 -15.33 -25.57 33.20
N THR A 318 -14.29 -26.02 32.47
CA THR A 318 -14.01 -25.54 31.11
C THR A 318 -15.18 -25.75 30.15
N LYS A 319 -15.79 -26.95 30.19
CA LYS A 319 -16.98 -27.24 29.37
C LYS A 319 -18.15 -26.32 29.71
N TRP A 320 -18.40 -26.09 31.00
CA TRP A 320 -19.47 -25.20 31.46
C TRP A 320 -19.23 -23.75 31.04
N GLU A 321 -18.04 -23.22 31.28
CA GLU A 321 -17.69 -21.84 30.92
C GLU A 321 -17.75 -21.61 29.41
N THR A 322 -17.32 -22.59 28.60
CA THR A 322 -17.47 -22.54 27.13
C THR A 322 -18.94 -22.38 26.74
N GLN A 323 -19.85 -23.14 27.36
CA GLN A 323 -21.29 -23.01 27.08
C GLN A 323 -21.89 -21.71 27.62
N ALA A 324 -21.36 -21.20 28.75
CA ALA A 324 -21.80 -19.94 29.36
C ALA A 324 -21.43 -18.69 28.54
N GLN A 325 -20.39 -18.77 27.71
CA GLN A 325 -19.96 -17.68 26.82
C GLN A 325 -20.81 -17.55 25.54
N ILE A 326 -21.47 -18.63 25.09
CA ILE A 326 -22.26 -18.64 23.86
C ILE A 326 -23.40 -17.61 23.91
N GLY A 327 -23.50 -16.80 22.84
CA GLY A 327 -24.54 -15.78 22.71
C GLY A 327 -24.42 -14.60 23.70
N LEU A 328 -23.29 -14.46 24.38
CA LEU A 328 -22.99 -13.30 25.23
C LEU A 328 -22.84 -11.99 24.44
N MET A 329 -22.34 -12.10 23.21
CA MET A 329 -22.10 -10.97 22.30
C MET A 329 -23.27 -10.71 21.35
N ARG A 330 -24.37 -11.45 21.52
CA ARG A 330 -25.57 -11.29 20.70
C ARG A 330 -26.08 -9.86 20.84
N SER A 331 -26.33 -9.21 19.70
CA SER A 331 -26.85 -7.85 19.63
C SER A 331 -25.91 -6.76 20.19
N GLU A 332 -24.61 -7.02 20.36
CA GLU A 332 -23.65 -5.96 20.70
C GLU A 332 -23.56 -4.93 19.55
N SER A 333 -23.89 -3.68 19.84
CA SER A 333 -24.02 -2.62 18.84
C SER A 333 -22.69 -2.26 18.18
N LEU A 334 -21.59 -2.30 18.94
CA LEU A 334 -20.25 -2.05 18.41
C LEU A 334 -19.85 -3.14 17.40
N LEU A 335 -20.07 -4.42 17.71
CA LEU A 335 -19.81 -5.51 16.78
C LEU A 335 -20.68 -5.42 15.52
N GLN A 336 -21.95 -5.03 15.64
CA GLN A 336 -22.82 -4.79 14.48
C GLN A 336 -22.31 -3.64 13.61
N SER A 337 -21.86 -2.54 14.22
CA SER A 337 -21.29 -1.40 13.51
C SER A 337 -19.96 -1.77 12.82
N THR A 338 -19.10 -2.53 13.50
CA THR A 338 -17.86 -3.07 12.93
C THR A 338 -18.16 -3.97 11.74
N MET A 339 -19.10 -4.91 11.89
CA MET A 339 -19.51 -5.81 10.82
C MET A 339 -20.03 -5.04 9.61
N SER A 340 -20.90 -4.07 9.85
CA SER A 340 -21.48 -3.23 8.81
C SER A 340 -20.42 -2.40 8.09
N SER A 341 -19.47 -1.82 8.83
CA SER A 341 -18.38 -1.02 8.26
C SER A 341 -17.46 -1.86 7.38
N VAL A 342 -17.02 -3.03 7.87
CA VAL A 342 -16.14 -3.94 7.13
C VAL A 342 -16.85 -4.50 5.89
N ARG A 343 -18.12 -4.89 6.01
CA ARG A 343 -18.94 -5.35 4.88
C ARG A 343 -19.16 -4.25 3.86
N MET A 344 -19.54 -3.04 4.28
CA MET A 344 -19.76 -1.91 3.39
C MET A 344 -18.49 -1.56 2.63
N THR A 345 -17.32 -1.55 3.29
CA THR A 345 -16.04 -1.37 2.61
C THR A 345 -15.85 -2.47 1.56
N ALA A 346 -16.10 -3.74 1.88
CA ALA A 346 -16.01 -4.84 0.91
C ALA A 346 -17.04 -4.78 -0.24
N THR A 347 -18.27 -4.36 0.02
CA THR A 347 -19.27 -4.14 -1.04
C THR A 347 -18.84 -3.00 -1.95
N ASN A 348 -18.25 -1.94 -1.38
CA ASN A 348 -17.65 -0.86 -2.15
C ASN A 348 -16.43 -1.35 -2.96
N MET A 349 -15.66 -2.34 -2.45
CA MET A 349 -14.57 -2.98 -3.21
C MET A 349 -15.05 -3.66 -4.50
N LEU A 350 -16.31 -4.12 -4.55
CA LEU A 350 -16.88 -4.86 -5.68
C LEU A 350 -17.79 -3.99 -6.56
N SER A 351 -18.48 -3.03 -5.94
CA SER A 351 -19.38 -2.09 -6.62
C SER A 351 -18.63 -0.91 -7.23
N ASN A 352 -17.36 -0.69 -6.86
CA ASN A 352 -16.45 0.16 -7.63
C ASN A 352 -16.21 -0.50 -9.00
N LYS A 353 -17.13 -0.26 -9.92
CA LYS A 353 -16.71 0.10 -11.27
C LYS A 353 -15.90 1.37 -11.07
N VAL A 354 -14.59 1.31 -11.25
CA VAL A 354 -13.82 2.53 -11.43
C VAL A 354 -14.31 3.16 -12.74
N ASP A 355 -15.40 3.92 -12.65
CA ASP A 355 -16.00 4.66 -13.74
C ASP A 355 -15.55 6.11 -13.62
N LEU A 356 -14.38 6.38 -14.17
CA LEU A 356 -13.76 7.70 -14.22
C LEU A 356 -14.16 8.49 -15.45
N ARG A 357 -15.19 8.05 -16.17
CA ARG A 357 -15.40 8.55 -17.52
C ARG A 357 -15.96 9.93 -17.62
N THR A 358 -16.39 10.58 -16.53
CA THR A 358 -16.73 12.02 -16.48
C THR A 358 -17.50 12.34 -15.20
N THR A 359 -17.07 13.35 -14.43
CA THR A 359 -17.87 13.86 -13.32
C THR A 359 -18.85 14.92 -13.84
N PRO A 360 -20.18 14.73 -13.72
CA PRO A 360 -21.11 15.84 -13.90
C PRO A 360 -20.77 16.96 -12.91
N VAL A 361 -21.06 18.22 -13.28
CA VAL A 361 -20.98 19.33 -12.31
C VAL A 361 -21.97 19.01 -11.20
N ASN A 362 -21.50 18.79 -9.96
CA ASN A 362 -22.36 18.45 -8.83
C ASN A 362 -22.19 19.48 -7.70
N LEU A 363 -23.29 20.13 -7.33
CA LEU A 363 -23.41 21.05 -6.22
C LEU A 363 -24.32 20.44 -5.18
N ALA A 364 -23.78 20.02 -4.04
CA ALA A 364 -24.57 19.46 -2.94
C ALA A 364 -24.51 20.36 -1.70
N SER A 365 -25.62 20.40 -0.94
CA SER A 365 -25.70 21.15 0.31
C SER A 365 -24.78 20.58 1.37
N THR A 366 -24.08 21.45 2.10
CA THR A 366 -23.15 21.07 3.18
C THR A 366 -23.80 21.00 4.57
N SER A 367 -25.12 21.18 4.66
CA SER A 367 -25.89 21.14 5.92
C SER A 367 -27.10 20.22 5.83
N GLY A 368 -27.52 19.66 6.98
CA GLY A 368 -28.72 18.85 7.08
C GLY A 368 -29.98 19.65 6.76
N ILE A 369 -30.74 19.16 5.79
CA ILE A 369 -32.03 19.65 5.31
C ILE A 369 -33.08 18.63 5.72
N ASN A 370 -34.25 19.09 6.19
CA ASN A 370 -35.43 18.25 6.37
C ASN A 370 -36.23 18.22 5.04
N PRO A 371 -36.25 17.11 4.29
CA PRO A 371 -36.97 17.03 3.02
C PRO A 371 -38.51 17.05 3.17
N TYR A 372 -39.03 16.99 4.39
CA TYR A 372 -40.48 16.95 4.69
C TYR A 372 -41.04 18.27 5.25
N SER A 373 -40.35 19.40 5.08
CA SER A 373 -40.89 20.70 5.50
C SER A 373 -42.10 21.13 4.67
N HIS A 374 -43.05 21.84 5.28
CA HIS A 374 -44.29 22.25 4.60
C HIS A 374 -44.10 23.51 3.75
N SER A 375 -43.07 24.32 4.02
CA SER A 375 -42.72 25.51 3.23
C SER A 375 -41.25 25.92 3.40
N LEU A 376 -40.70 26.65 2.43
CA LEU A 376 -39.35 27.21 2.51
C LEU A 376 -39.19 28.15 3.72
N ALA A 377 -40.24 28.90 4.07
CA ALA A 377 -40.26 29.76 5.25
C ALA A 377 -40.13 28.96 6.56
N SER A 378 -40.81 27.81 6.66
CA SER A 378 -40.73 26.95 7.86
C SER A 378 -39.36 26.31 8.06
N GLN A 379 -38.61 26.10 6.99
CA GLN A 379 -37.33 25.42 7.04
C GLN A 379 -36.13 26.36 7.15
N PHE A 380 -36.16 27.48 6.41
CA PHE A 380 -35.02 28.38 6.29
C PHE A 380 -35.27 29.74 6.97
N GLY A 381 -36.46 29.99 7.51
CA GLY A 381 -36.81 31.26 8.15
C GLY A 381 -36.86 32.44 7.18
N ILE A 382 -37.02 32.18 5.88
CA ILE A 382 -37.06 33.19 4.82
C ILE A 382 -38.52 33.57 4.49
N TYR A 383 -38.78 34.86 4.29
CA TYR A 383 -40.11 35.37 3.95
C TYR A 383 -40.03 36.23 2.68
N GLY A 384 -40.95 36.00 1.74
CA GLY A 384 -40.98 36.66 0.43
C GLY A 384 -40.77 35.71 -0.75
N THR A 385 -40.33 36.24 -1.89
CA THR A 385 -40.10 35.46 -3.12
C THR A 385 -38.64 35.05 -3.24
N VAL A 386 -38.38 33.75 -3.43
CA VAL A 386 -37.07 33.17 -3.76
C VAL A 386 -36.89 33.18 -5.26
N LYS A 387 -35.74 33.68 -5.76
CA LYS A 387 -35.44 33.76 -7.19
C LYS A 387 -33.99 33.38 -7.50
N PHE A 388 -33.82 32.60 -8.57
CA PHE A 388 -32.52 32.28 -9.16
C PHE A 388 -32.68 31.89 -10.63
N THR A 389 -31.59 31.97 -11.39
CA THR A 389 -31.54 31.58 -12.80
C THR A 389 -30.53 30.46 -12.99
N LEU A 390 -30.88 29.45 -13.77
CA LEU A 390 -29.98 28.39 -14.19
C LEU A 390 -29.85 28.39 -15.72
N THR A 391 -28.62 28.36 -16.21
CA THR A 391 -28.32 28.17 -17.64
C THR A 391 -27.56 26.87 -17.80
N GLY A 392 -28.09 25.98 -18.64
CA GLY A 392 -27.58 24.61 -18.80
C GLY A 392 -26.98 24.35 -20.18
N MET A 393 -27.04 23.10 -20.63
CA MET A 393 -26.44 22.63 -21.89
C MET A 393 -26.96 23.38 -23.12
N ASP A 394 -28.25 23.73 -23.11
CA ASP A 394 -28.93 24.51 -24.15
C ASP A 394 -28.44 25.97 -24.26
N GLY A 395 -27.70 26.47 -23.26
CA GLY A 395 -27.27 27.87 -23.23
C GLY A 395 -28.40 28.87 -22.99
N VAL A 396 -29.61 28.40 -22.70
CA VAL A 396 -30.80 29.24 -22.47
C VAL A 396 -30.94 29.48 -20.98
N ALA A 397 -31.01 30.74 -20.57
CA ALA A 397 -31.25 31.12 -19.17
C ALA A 397 -32.69 30.79 -18.76
N LYS A 398 -32.86 30.04 -17.68
CA LYS A 398 -34.17 29.68 -17.12
C LYS A 398 -34.33 30.28 -15.73
N ASP A 399 -35.32 31.15 -15.59
CA ASP A 399 -35.63 31.82 -14.33
C ASP A 399 -36.58 30.99 -13.48
N TYR A 400 -36.26 30.88 -12.19
CA TYR A 400 -37.05 30.18 -11.20
C TYR A 400 -37.49 31.17 -10.12
N SER A 401 -38.77 31.13 -9.74
CA SER A 401 -39.37 32.03 -8.76
C SER A 401 -40.38 31.28 -7.90
N PHE A 402 -40.19 31.31 -6.57
CA PHE A 402 -41.01 30.57 -5.62
C PHE A 402 -41.48 31.44 -4.45
N ASN A 403 -42.73 31.28 -4.02
CA ASN A 403 -43.26 31.93 -2.82
C ASN A 403 -42.90 31.11 -1.57
N SER A 404 -42.07 31.68 -0.69
CA SER A 404 -41.52 30.97 0.47
C SER A 404 -42.56 30.52 1.50
N THR A 405 -43.75 31.13 1.56
CA THR A 405 -44.79 30.77 2.54
C THR A 405 -45.69 29.64 2.07
N SER A 406 -45.83 29.45 0.75
CA SER A 406 -46.76 28.48 0.16
C SER A 406 -46.08 27.33 -0.59
N GLN A 407 -44.78 27.41 -0.86
CA GLN A 407 -44.02 26.40 -1.59
C GLN A 407 -42.85 25.86 -0.75
N ASN A 408 -42.46 24.60 -0.99
CA ASN A 408 -41.42 23.86 -0.27
C ASN A 408 -40.27 23.43 -1.21
N LEU A 409 -39.29 22.67 -0.68
CA LEU A 409 -38.13 22.23 -1.48
C LEU A 409 -38.46 21.22 -2.58
N ALA A 410 -39.55 20.44 -2.43
CA ALA A 410 -39.98 19.52 -3.47
C ALA A 410 -40.51 20.30 -4.67
N ASP A 411 -41.24 21.39 -4.44
CA ASP A 411 -41.69 22.30 -5.51
C ASP A 411 -40.51 22.91 -6.28
N VAL A 412 -39.43 23.27 -5.56
CA VAL A 412 -38.19 23.77 -6.17
C VAL A 412 -37.51 22.69 -7.02
N ARG A 413 -37.36 21.47 -6.49
CA ARG A 413 -36.77 20.33 -7.19
C ARG A 413 -37.56 20.00 -8.46
N ASP A 414 -38.89 19.92 -8.35
CA ASP A 414 -39.76 19.46 -9.42
C ASP A 414 -39.82 20.49 -10.56
N ALA A 415 -39.80 21.79 -10.24
CA ALA A 415 -39.69 22.85 -11.24
C ALA A 415 -38.36 22.82 -12.03
N ILE A 416 -37.24 22.54 -11.36
CA ILE A 416 -35.94 22.34 -12.02
C ILE A 416 -35.98 21.09 -12.88
N ASN A 417 -36.53 19.99 -12.35
CA ASN A 417 -36.56 18.70 -13.03
C ASN A 417 -37.50 18.66 -14.25
N ALA A 418 -38.55 19.49 -14.27
CA ALA A 418 -39.40 19.68 -15.45
C ALA A 418 -38.63 20.18 -16.67
N ASN A 419 -37.48 20.82 -16.45
CA ASN A 419 -36.64 21.42 -17.49
C ASN A 419 -35.40 20.58 -17.84
N THR A 420 -35.16 19.47 -17.14
CA THR A 420 -33.92 18.67 -17.25
C THR A 420 -33.63 18.17 -18.66
N ALA A 421 -34.65 17.80 -19.44
CA ALA A 421 -34.44 17.29 -20.80
C ALA A 421 -33.82 18.33 -21.75
N THR A 422 -34.02 19.63 -21.47
CA THR A 422 -33.52 20.72 -22.31
C THR A 422 -32.33 21.44 -21.67
N SER A 423 -32.41 21.79 -20.38
CA SER A 423 -31.30 22.43 -19.68
C SER A 423 -30.18 21.45 -19.36
N GLY A 424 -30.47 20.15 -19.26
CA GLY A 424 -29.51 19.19 -18.80
C GLY A 424 -29.13 19.32 -17.33
N ILE A 425 -29.91 20.05 -16.53
CA ILE A 425 -29.69 20.22 -15.10
C ILE A 425 -30.77 19.44 -14.35
N LYS A 426 -30.36 18.68 -13.34
CA LYS A 426 -31.24 17.89 -12.47
C LYS A 426 -31.02 18.31 -11.01
N ALA A 427 -32.11 18.42 -10.27
CA ALA A 427 -32.12 18.55 -8.81
C ALA A 427 -32.48 17.20 -8.14
N ASP A 428 -31.78 16.84 -7.07
CA ASP A 428 -32.04 15.61 -6.30
C ASP A 428 -31.77 15.78 -4.81
N TYR A 429 -32.24 14.83 -4.00
CA TYR A 429 -31.89 14.73 -2.58
C TYR A 429 -30.80 13.66 -2.39
N SER A 430 -29.59 14.08 -2.01
CA SER A 430 -28.48 13.17 -1.71
C SER A 430 -28.29 13.08 -0.19
N GLY A 431 -28.70 11.96 0.42
CA GLY A 431 -28.72 11.83 1.89
C GLY A 431 -29.70 12.82 2.53
N ASN A 432 -29.25 13.58 3.55
CA ASN A 432 -30.03 14.64 4.20
C ASN A 432 -29.86 16.02 3.52
N GLY A 433 -29.51 16.08 2.23
CA GLY A 433 -29.14 17.32 1.54
C GLY A 433 -29.84 17.54 0.20
N PHE A 434 -29.82 18.77 -0.31
CA PHE A 434 -30.31 19.16 -1.65
C PHE A 434 -29.13 19.29 -2.60
N SER A 435 -29.28 18.81 -3.84
CA SER A 435 -28.21 18.82 -4.84
C SER A 435 -28.68 19.27 -6.23
N LEU A 436 -27.78 19.91 -6.98
CA LEU A 436 -27.93 20.22 -8.40
C LEU A 436 -26.80 19.53 -9.17
N SER A 437 -27.15 18.86 -10.25
CA SER A 437 -26.21 18.12 -11.09
C SER A 437 -26.48 18.32 -12.57
N THR A 438 -25.47 18.21 -13.44
CA THR A 438 -25.70 18.06 -14.88
C THR A 438 -26.05 16.60 -15.21
N VAL A 439 -26.98 16.36 -16.14
CA VAL A 439 -27.38 15.00 -16.57
C VAL A 439 -26.47 14.43 -17.65
N ASP A 440 -25.81 15.29 -18.43
CA ASP A 440 -24.73 14.88 -19.30
C ASP A 440 -23.43 15.00 -18.54
N SER A 441 -22.66 13.92 -18.62
CA SER A 441 -21.35 13.82 -18.04
C SER A 441 -20.27 14.20 -19.07
N GLY A 442 -20.53 14.17 -20.38
CA GLY A 442 -19.61 14.63 -21.44
C GLY A 442 -19.45 16.16 -21.55
N PRO A 443 -18.68 16.70 -22.53
CA PRO A 443 -18.28 18.12 -22.63
C PRO A 443 -19.42 19.15 -22.76
N LYS A 444 -20.68 18.69 -22.81
CA LYS A 444 -21.88 19.53 -22.76
C LYS A 444 -22.34 19.84 -21.33
N GLY A 445 -21.84 19.14 -20.30
CA GLY A 445 -22.19 19.31 -18.90
C GLY A 445 -21.77 20.67 -18.32
N LYS A 446 -22.46 21.74 -18.70
CA LYS A 446 -22.25 23.10 -18.18
C LYS A 446 -23.42 23.55 -17.32
N MET A 447 -23.12 24.32 -16.28
CA MET A 447 -24.11 24.95 -15.42
C MET A 447 -23.64 26.35 -15.02
N THR A 448 -24.41 27.37 -15.35
CA THR A 448 -24.24 28.73 -14.83
C THR A 448 -25.35 29.01 -13.83
N VAL A 449 -24.99 29.53 -12.66
CA VAL A 449 -25.94 29.87 -11.60
C VAL A 449 -25.93 31.38 -11.36
N THR A 450 -27.11 32.00 -11.36
CA THR A 450 -27.32 33.37 -10.89
C THR A 450 -28.35 33.35 -9.77
N ASP A 451 -27.88 33.31 -8.53
CA ASP A 451 -28.70 33.28 -7.32
C ASP A 451 -28.99 34.70 -6.83
N THR A 452 -30.09 35.27 -7.32
CA THR A 452 -30.50 36.65 -7.03
C THR A 452 -30.99 36.86 -5.59
N THR A 453 -31.41 35.80 -4.91
CA THR A 453 -31.94 35.86 -3.53
C THR A 453 -31.01 35.23 -2.50
N SER A 454 -29.82 34.80 -2.93
CA SER A 454 -28.86 34.06 -2.10
C SER A 454 -29.43 32.77 -1.49
N PHE A 455 -30.47 32.21 -2.07
CA PHE A 455 -31.15 31.03 -1.55
C PHE A 455 -30.31 29.75 -1.78
N LEU A 456 -29.77 29.57 -2.98
CA LEU A 456 -28.89 28.45 -3.33
C LEU A 456 -27.58 28.52 -2.55
N GLY A 457 -26.96 29.71 -2.48
CA GLY A 457 -25.67 29.93 -1.83
C GLY A 457 -25.71 29.96 -0.31
N ASN A 458 -26.63 30.73 0.31
CA ASN A 458 -26.63 30.93 1.76
C ASN A 458 -27.56 29.97 2.52
N GLN A 459 -28.75 29.70 1.98
CA GLN A 459 -29.74 28.87 2.67
C GLN A 459 -29.52 27.38 2.41
N LEU A 460 -29.31 27.00 1.14
CA LEU A 460 -28.98 25.63 0.75
C LEU A 460 -27.50 25.30 0.85
N LYS A 461 -26.63 26.29 1.06
CA LYS A 461 -25.17 26.13 1.16
C LYS A 461 -24.58 25.35 -0.01
N LEU A 462 -25.13 25.57 -1.21
CA LEU A 462 -24.51 25.11 -2.44
C LEU A 462 -23.30 25.99 -2.70
N ASN A 463 -22.17 25.39 -3.07
CA ASN A 463 -20.95 26.13 -3.36
C ASN A 463 -21.05 26.81 -4.74
N VAL A 464 -21.89 27.85 -4.84
CA VAL A 464 -22.18 28.59 -6.07
C VAL A 464 -21.53 29.97 -6.04
N THR A 465 -21.04 30.43 -7.20
CA THR A 465 -20.60 31.81 -7.41
C THR A 465 -21.44 32.41 -8.53
N ASN A 466 -22.12 33.53 -8.26
CA ASN A 466 -23.04 34.15 -9.22
C ASN A 466 -22.34 34.51 -10.54
N GLY A 467 -22.93 34.08 -11.66
CA GLY A 467 -22.43 34.37 -13.01
C GLY A 467 -21.24 33.52 -13.46
N VAL A 468 -20.72 32.62 -12.61
CA VAL A 468 -19.65 31.70 -12.98
C VAL A 468 -20.25 30.46 -13.65
N THR A 469 -19.79 30.18 -14.86
CA THR A 469 -20.15 28.96 -15.59
C THR A 469 -19.21 27.83 -15.19
N MET A 470 -19.78 26.76 -14.63
CA MET A 470 -19.06 25.54 -14.30
C MET A 470 -19.16 24.58 -15.50
N PHE A 471 -18.07 23.87 -15.81
CA PHE A 471 -17.98 22.92 -16.91
C PHE A 471 -17.59 21.53 -16.40
N SER A 472 -18.12 20.50 -17.05
CA SER A 472 -17.58 19.13 -17.03
C SER A 472 -16.24 19.09 -17.77
N THR A 473 -15.21 18.49 -17.18
CA THR A 473 -13.89 18.35 -17.78
C THR A 473 -13.76 17.05 -18.60
N ALA A 474 -13.44 17.13 -19.90
CA ALA A 474 -13.13 15.99 -20.76
C ALA A 474 -11.66 16.05 -21.28
N LYS A 475 -10.95 14.92 -21.35
CA LYS A 475 -9.63 14.80 -22.02
C LYS A 475 -9.78 14.75 -23.54
N ILE A 476 -8.70 15.12 -24.25
CA ILE A 476 -8.56 15.04 -25.71
C ILE A 476 -8.56 13.57 -26.19
N ASN A 477 -9.45 13.18 -27.10
CA ASN A 477 -9.58 11.83 -27.64
C ASN A 477 -9.36 11.81 -29.16
N SER A 478 -8.36 11.07 -29.63
CA SER A 478 -7.98 11.07 -31.04
C SER A 478 -8.91 10.27 -31.97
N SER A 479 -9.71 9.35 -31.43
CA SER A 479 -10.31 8.26 -32.21
C SER A 479 -11.84 8.25 -32.26
N ILE A 480 -12.52 9.19 -31.58
CA ILE A 480 -13.99 9.11 -31.41
C ILE A 480 -14.70 10.47 -31.48
N ALA A 481 -14.03 11.60 -31.22
CA ALA A 481 -14.66 12.92 -31.17
C ALA A 481 -14.25 13.79 -32.36
N THR A 482 -15.23 14.47 -32.95
CA THR A 482 -14.97 15.57 -33.89
C THR A 482 -14.31 16.73 -33.14
N LEU A 483 -13.65 17.64 -33.85
CA LEU A 483 -13.01 18.82 -33.27
C LEU A 483 -14.06 19.72 -32.60
N GLY A 484 -15.27 19.79 -33.16
CA GLY A 484 -16.44 20.44 -32.58
C GLY A 484 -16.82 19.83 -31.24
N ASP A 485 -16.96 18.51 -31.17
CA ASP A 485 -17.31 17.79 -29.94
C ASP A 485 -16.20 17.85 -28.88
N GLN A 486 -14.93 17.84 -29.30
CA GLN A 486 -13.77 17.77 -28.43
C GLN A 486 -13.36 19.12 -27.84
N PHE A 487 -13.54 20.20 -28.60
CA PHE A 487 -13.02 21.52 -28.28
C PHE A 487 -14.07 22.64 -28.26
N GLY A 488 -15.33 22.32 -28.55
CA GLY A 488 -16.43 23.27 -28.64
C GLY A 488 -16.27 24.25 -29.81
N ILE A 489 -15.79 23.77 -30.96
CA ILE A 489 -15.64 24.55 -32.20
C ILE A 489 -17.01 24.55 -32.90
N ASP A 490 -17.51 25.74 -33.27
CA ASP A 490 -18.82 25.88 -33.92
C ASP A 490 -18.77 25.35 -35.36
N VAL A 491 -19.92 24.96 -35.91
CA VAL A 491 -20.04 24.31 -37.23
C VAL A 491 -19.61 25.19 -38.39
N ALA A 492 -19.52 26.50 -38.19
CA ALA A 492 -19.08 27.48 -39.19
C ALA A 492 -17.58 27.84 -39.09
N ASP A 493 -16.88 27.41 -38.02
CA ASP A 493 -15.51 27.79 -37.74
C ASP A 493 -14.51 26.71 -38.22
N THR A 494 -13.39 27.16 -38.80
CA THR A 494 -12.23 26.30 -39.08
C THR A 494 -11.12 26.57 -38.06
N VAL A 495 -10.25 25.58 -37.86
CA VAL A 495 -9.00 25.74 -37.11
C VAL A 495 -7.82 25.61 -38.04
N ASP A 496 -7.05 26.69 -38.13
CA ASP A 496 -5.94 26.83 -39.05
C ASP A 496 -4.62 26.96 -38.32
N PHE A 497 -3.60 26.24 -38.80
CA PHE A 497 -2.22 26.41 -38.35
C PHE A 497 -1.22 26.07 -39.47
N THR A 498 -0.02 26.60 -39.36
CA THR A 498 1.05 26.40 -40.35
C THR A 498 2.28 25.76 -39.71
N LEU A 499 2.85 24.74 -40.36
CA LEU A 499 4.11 24.11 -39.97
C LEU A 499 5.14 24.23 -41.11
N THR A 500 6.36 24.65 -40.77
CA THR A 500 7.52 24.64 -41.69
C THR A 500 8.57 23.68 -41.15
N GLY A 501 8.99 22.74 -42.00
CA GLY A 501 9.96 21.69 -41.67
C GLY A 501 11.29 21.84 -42.43
N LYS A 502 11.98 20.72 -42.69
CA LYS A 502 13.29 20.70 -43.38
C LYS A 502 13.26 21.17 -44.83
N ASP A 503 12.10 21.15 -45.47
CA ASP A 503 11.88 21.67 -46.81
C ASP A 503 11.87 23.20 -46.89
N GLY A 504 11.78 23.90 -45.74
CA GLY A 504 11.71 25.36 -45.67
C GLY A 504 10.40 25.96 -46.19
N VAL A 505 9.41 25.13 -46.55
CA VAL A 505 8.12 25.56 -47.10
C VAL A 505 7.06 25.64 -45.99
N ALA A 506 6.31 26.73 -45.94
CA ALA A 506 5.17 26.89 -45.03
C ALA A 506 3.99 26.02 -45.49
N ASN A 507 3.64 25.00 -44.69
CA ASN A 507 2.51 24.12 -44.96
C ASN A 507 1.34 24.49 -44.05
N THR A 508 0.28 25.06 -44.62
CA THR A 508 -0.96 25.38 -43.91
C THR A 508 -1.88 24.16 -43.83
N TYR A 509 -2.45 23.95 -42.65
CA TYR A 509 -3.44 22.92 -42.35
C TYR A 509 -4.70 23.62 -41.84
N SER A 510 -5.86 23.22 -42.37
CA SER A 510 -7.16 23.78 -42.03
C SER A 510 -8.13 22.63 -41.79
N PHE A 511 -8.85 22.66 -40.68
CA PHE A 511 -9.80 21.63 -40.31
C PHE A 511 -11.12 22.23 -39.81
N ASP A 512 -12.24 21.64 -40.18
CA ASP A 512 -13.55 22.05 -39.68
C ASP A 512 -13.95 21.28 -38.41
N SER A 513 -15.04 21.73 -37.78
CA SER A 513 -15.61 21.12 -36.57
C SER A 513 -16.01 19.64 -36.72
N THR A 514 -16.19 19.11 -37.93
CA THR A 514 -16.65 17.73 -38.20
C THR A 514 -15.51 16.72 -38.29
N GLN A 515 -14.29 17.21 -38.57
CA GLN A 515 -13.09 16.37 -38.62
C GLN A 515 -12.61 16.00 -37.22
N CYS A 516 -11.73 15.02 -37.09
CA CYS A 516 -11.19 14.56 -35.82
C CYS A 516 -9.67 14.77 -35.73
N ILE A 517 -9.10 14.54 -34.55
CA ILE A 517 -7.66 14.69 -34.32
C ILE A 517 -6.85 13.70 -35.16
N ASN A 518 -7.36 12.49 -35.42
CA ASN A 518 -6.69 11.55 -36.33
C ASN A 518 -6.61 12.10 -37.77
N ASP A 519 -7.57 12.93 -38.21
CA ASP A 519 -7.49 13.60 -39.50
C ASP A 519 -6.35 14.63 -39.52
N ILE A 520 -6.15 15.34 -38.41
CA ILE A 520 -5.00 16.24 -38.21
C ILE A 520 -3.67 15.48 -38.29
N ILE A 521 -3.55 14.38 -37.55
CA ILE A 521 -2.35 13.54 -37.54
C ILE A 521 -2.06 13.02 -38.94
N THR A 522 -3.08 12.51 -39.62
CA THR A 522 -2.97 11.94 -40.96
C THR A 522 -2.51 13.00 -41.96
N ALA A 523 -3.12 14.18 -41.95
CA ALA A 523 -2.75 15.29 -42.84
C ALA A 523 -1.30 15.75 -42.67
N ILE A 524 -0.81 15.83 -41.41
CA ILE A 524 0.60 16.18 -41.14
C ILE A 524 1.53 15.06 -41.61
N ASN A 525 1.19 13.80 -41.30
CA ASN A 525 2.05 12.65 -41.60
C ASN A 525 2.14 12.33 -43.10
N LEU A 526 1.12 12.68 -43.89
CA LEU A 526 1.14 12.61 -45.36
C LEU A 526 2.30 13.41 -45.98
N LYS A 527 2.78 14.46 -45.29
CA LYS A 527 3.85 15.34 -45.77
C LYS A 527 5.21 15.06 -45.10
N THR A 528 5.31 14.05 -44.23
CA THR A 528 6.52 13.77 -43.43
C THR A 528 7.78 13.59 -44.28
N THR A 529 7.71 12.98 -45.47
CA THR A 529 8.89 12.80 -46.34
C THR A 529 9.47 14.14 -46.82
N ALA A 530 8.60 15.11 -47.12
CA ALA A 530 9.01 16.46 -47.53
C ALA A 530 9.46 17.29 -46.31
N THR A 531 8.58 17.42 -45.32
CA THR A 531 8.74 18.33 -44.18
C THR A 531 9.67 17.78 -43.09
N GLY A 532 9.84 16.48 -43.00
CA GLY A 532 10.54 15.83 -41.89
C GLY A 532 9.78 15.91 -40.55
N ILE A 533 8.52 16.36 -40.55
CA ILE A 533 7.68 16.51 -39.36
C ILE A 533 6.76 15.29 -39.24
N LYS A 534 6.68 14.74 -38.03
CA LYS A 534 5.76 13.66 -37.67
C LYS A 534 4.83 14.11 -36.55
N ALA A 535 3.53 13.92 -36.73
CA ALA A 535 2.53 14.08 -35.70
C ALA A 535 2.16 12.72 -35.11
N GLU A 536 2.01 12.66 -33.80
CA GLU A 536 1.56 11.48 -33.09
C GLU A 536 0.64 11.88 -31.94
N PHE A 537 -0.33 11.02 -31.65
CA PHE A 537 -1.15 11.13 -30.46
C PHE A 537 -0.89 9.91 -29.58
N SER A 538 -0.36 10.16 -28.38
CA SER A 538 0.01 9.14 -27.41
C SER A 538 -0.70 9.37 -26.08
N SER A 539 -0.35 8.60 -25.05
CA SER A 539 -0.79 8.85 -23.68
C SER A 539 -0.42 10.23 -23.15
N ASN A 540 0.60 10.88 -23.74
CA ASN A 540 1.07 12.21 -23.37
C ASN A 540 0.38 13.33 -24.18
N GLY A 541 -0.64 12.99 -24.97
CA GLY A 541 -1.41 13.91 -25.81
C GLY A 541 -0.89 13.99 -27.25
N PHE A 542 -1.35 15.03 -27.95
CA PHE A 542 -0.89 15.34 -29.30
C PHE A 542 0.54 15.86 -29.25
N SER A 543 1.39 15.43 -30.19
CA SER A 543 2.80 15.80 -30.23
C SER A 543 3.26 15.97 -31.68
N LEU A 544 4.24 16.85 -31.85
CA LEU A 544 4.97 17.04 -33.10
C LEU A 544 6.45 16.73 -32.86
N SER A 545 7.05 15.99 -33.78
CA SER A 545 8.45 15.56 -33.72
C SER A 545 9.11 15.59 -35.11
N THR A 546 10.43 15.41 -35.17
CA THR A 546 11.23 15.38 -36.40
C THR A 546 11.79 13.99 -36.65
N VAL A 547 11.80 13.50 -37.90
CA VAL A 547 12.17 12.11 -38.22
C VAL A 547 13.66 11.83 -38.48
N ASP A 548 14.49 12.85 -38.72
CA ASP A 548 15.91 12.66 -39.08
C ASP A 548 16.82 12.63 -37.84
N SER A 549 17.34 11.46 -37.49
CA SER A 549 18.31 11.30 -36.40
C SER A 549 19.70 11.82 -36.83
N GLY A 550 20.14 12.96 -36.28
CA GLY A 550 21.54 13.41 -36.37
C GLY A 550 21.82 14.67 -37.21
N SER A 551 20.80 15.37 -37.71
CA SER A 551 20.91 16.73 -38.28
C SER A 551 19.91 17.66 -37.59
N THR A 552 20.21 18.97 -37.51
CA THR A 552 19.35 19.97 -36.84
C THR A 552 18.04 20.16 -37.58
N ALA A 553 17.05 19.30 -37.35
CA ALA A 553 15.70 19.48 -37.86
C ALA A 553 15.00 20.61 -37.07
N THR A 554 14.33 21.51 -37.78
CA THR A 554 13.65 22.67 -37.21
C THR A 554 12.16 22.61 -37.50
N ILE A 555 11.34 22.81 -36.46
CA ILE A 555 9.92 23.07 -36.62
C ILE A 555 9.71 24.57 -36.41
N LYS A 556 9.02 25.24 -37.34
CA LYS A 556 8.46 26.57 -37.13
C LYS A 556 6.94 26.45 -37.21
N ALA A 557 6.25 26.83 -36.14
CA ALA A 557 4.80 26.82 -36.06
C ALA A 557 4.25 28.25 -36.07
N MET A 558 3.11 28.43 -36.74
CA MET A 558 2.28 29.63 -36.65
C MET A 558 0.85 29.16 -36.41
N ASP A 559 0.29 29.57 -35.27
CA ASP A 559 -1.00 29.10 -34.74
C ASP A 559 -2.01 30.25 -34.76
N THR A 560 -2.59 30.51 -35.94
CA THR A 560 -3.45 31.67 -36.20
C THR A 560 -4.68 31.68 -35.31
N ASP A 561 -5.25 30.52 -34.99
CA ASP A 561 -6.44 30.39 -34.13
C ASP A 561 -6.11 30.01 -32.68
N SER A 562 -4.82 30.03 -32.31
CA SER A 562 -4.33 29.53 -31.02
C SER A 562 -4.76 28.09 -30.70
N PHE A 563 -5.07 27.29 -31.72
CA PHE A 563 -5.54 25.92 -31.59
C PHE A 563 -4.44 24.99 -31.07
N LEU A 564 -3.24 25.06 -31.65
CA LEU A 564 -2.08 24.27 -31.20
C LEU A 564 -1.74 24.57 -29.73
N ARG A 565 -1.74 25.84 -29.32
CA ARG A 565 -1.45 26.28 -27.95
C ARG A 565 -2.59 26.05 -26.97
N ASN A 566 -3.79 26.51 -27.28
CA ASN A 566 -4.88 26.61 -26.30
C ASN A 566 -5.77 25.38 -26.29
N LYS A 567 -5.90 24.65 -27.40
CA LYS A 567 -6.75 23.46 -27.50
C LYS A 567 -5.93 22.18 -27.44
N LEU A 568 -4.87 22.05 -28.25
CA LEU A 568 -3.95 20.90 -28.24
C LEU A 568 -2.82 21.00 -27.20
N LYS A 569 -2.69 22.13 -26.50
CA LYS A 569 -1.76 22.34 -25.38
C LYS A 569 -0.28 22.11 -25.74
N LEU A 570 0.10 22.41 -26.98
CA LEU A 570 1.49 22.41 -27.42
C LEU A 570 2.22 23.65 -26.91
N ASN A 571 3.46 23.48 -26.46
CA ASN A 571 4.33 24.59 -26.06
C ASN A 571 4.95 25.28 -27.29
N VAL A 572 4.10 25.92 -28.10
CA VAL A 572 4.48 26.62 -29.33
C VAL A 572 4.31 28.13 -29.18
N THR A 573 5.25 28.89 -29.70
CA THR A 573 5.23 30.35 -29.82
C THR A 573 5.32 30.66 -31.30
N ASP A 574 4.46 31.55 -31.78
CA ASP A 574 4.40 31.85 -33.21
C ASP A 574 5.75 32.32 -33.73
N ASN A 575 6.14 31.78 -34.89
CA ASN A 575 7.39 32.08 -35.59
C ASN A 575 8.69 31.72 -34.84
N VAL A 576 8.63 30.96 -33.74
CA VAL A 576 9.84 30.45 -33.07
C VAL A 576 10.32 29.17 -33.74
N THR A 577 11.65 29.07 -33.92
CA THR A 577 12.31 27.89 -34.47
C THR A 577 12.71 26.95 -33.33
N TYR A 578 12.17 25.73 -33.34
CA TYR A 578 12.48 24.69 -32.36
C TYR A 578 13.60 23.79 -32.91
N LYS A 579 14.78 23.80 -32.27
CA LYS A 579 15.97 23.01 -32.64
C LYS A 579 16.21 21.88 -31.63
N GLY A 580 16.49 20.66 -32.10
CA GLY A 580 16.87 19.56 -31.20
C GLY A 580 17.67 18.44 -31.89
N THR A 581 18.61 17.84 -31.15
CA THR A 581 19.25 16.56 -31.47
C THR A 581 18.36 15.46 -30.89
N GLN A 582 17.68 14.69 -31.76
CA GLN A 582 16.62 13.71 -31.44
C GLN A 582 15.52 14.17 -30.47
N THR A 583 14.30 14.22 -31.01
CA THR A 583 13.04 14.69 -30.38
C THR A 583 13.04 16.17 -30.00
N ALA A 584 12.78 17.02 -31.01
CA ALA A 584 12.08 18.29 -30.77
C ALA A 584 10.63 17.98 -30.35
N ASN A 585 10.47 17.37 -29.17
CA ASN A 585 9.19 17.05 -28.58
C ASN A 585 8.53 18.37 -28.18
N LEU A 586 7.67 18.90 -29.04
CA LEU A 586 6.58 19.78 -28.60
C LEU A 586 5.57 18.87 -27.89
N THR A 587 5.97 18.35 -26.73
CA THR A 587 5.10 17.58 -25.86
C THR A 587 4.38 18.52 -24.92
N ASN A 588 3.20 18.11 -24.49
CA ASN A 588 2.52 18.70 -23.34
C ASN A 588 3.34 18.40 -22.08
N THR A 589 4.37 19.20 -21.82
CA THR A 589 5.22 19.06 -20.63
C THR A 589 4.46 19.67 -19.45
N PHE A 590 3.69 18.85 -18.74
CA PHE A 590 3.29 19.16 -17.36
C PHE A 590 4.53 19.09 -16.44
N LYS A 591 5.35 20.13 -16.46
CA LYS A 591 6.32 20.44 -15.40
C LYS A 591 6.19 21.92 -15.05
N GLY A 592 5.71 22.18 -13.85
CA GLY A 592 5.01 23.42 -13.52
C GLY A 592 5.84 24.57 -12.98
N THR A 593 5.18 25.74 -13.02
CA THR A 593 5.23 26.81 -12.02
C THR A 593 3.88 27.56 -12.05
N GLN A 594 3.05 27.33 -11.01
CA GLN A 594 1.83 28.00 -10.48
C GLN A 594 0.97 28.89 -11.42
N THR A 595 -0.34 28.67 -11.59
CA THR A 595 -1.48 28.82 -10.62
C THR A 595 -2.78 28.18 -11.17
N PRO A 596 -3.84 27.95 -10.37
CA PRO A 596 -4.38 26.62 -10.12
C PRO A 596 -5.61 26.24 -10.96
N ALA A 597 -5.55 25.07 -11.60
CA ALA A 597 -6.73 24.29 -11.97
C ALA A 597 -6.58 22.89 -11.36
N LEU A 598 -7.71 22.41 -10.81
CA LEU A 598 -7.96 21.13 -10.17
C LEU A 598 -7.14 19.98 -10.78
N THR A 599 -6.09 19.57 -10.08
CA THR A 599 -5.40 18.31 -10.36
C THR A 599 -6.24 17.16 -9.81
N ASP A 600 -7.02 16.52 -10.69
CA ASP A 600 -7.65 15.22 -10.47
C ASP A 600 -6.55 14.12 -10.50
N PRO A 601 -6.26 13.45 -9.38
CA PRO A 601 -5.24 12.39 -9.34
C PRO A 601 -5.72 11.06 -9.88
N MET A 602 -6.89 11.00 -10.50
CA MET A 602 -7.35 9.83 -11.23
C MET A 602 -7.18 9.96 -12.75
N GLU A 603 -6.39 10.93 -13.23
CA GLU A 603 -5.96 10.99 -14.65
C GLU A 603 -5.37 9.67 -15.17
N ASP A 604 -4.88 8.82 -14.27
CA ASP A 604 -4.19 7.56 -14.55
C ASP A 604 -5.07 6.30 -14.36
N ALA A 605 -6.35 6.43 -13.99
CA ALA A 605 -7.26 5.29 -13.83
C ALA A 605 -8.33 5.16 -14.94
N ASN A 606 -8.28 6.02 -15.97
CA ASN A 606 -9.13 5.91 -17.17
C ASN A 606 -8.61 4.95 -18.25
N TYR A 607 -7.46 4.29 -18.02
CA TYR A 607 -6.82 3.32 -18.93
C TYR A 607 -6.68 1.90 -18.35
N LEU A 608 -7.34 1.61 -17.22
CA LEU A 608 -7.22 0.28 -16.61
C LEU A 608 -8.04 -0.74 -17.40
N LYS A 609 -7.38 -1.78 -17.91
CA LYS A 609 -7.99 -2.98 -18.48
C LYS A 609 -8.86 -3.69 -17.45
N TYR A 610 -8.41 -3.74 -16.20
CA TYR A 610 -9.17 -4.30 -15.08
C TYR A 610 -9.79 -3.16 -14.24
N LYS A 611 -11.14 -3.13 -14.18
CA LYS A 611 -11.90 -2.04 -13.55
C LYS A 611 -12.69 -2.43 -12.30
N SER A 612 -12.68 -3.72 -11.95
CA SER A 612 -13.34 -4.27 -10.77
C SER A 612 -12.59 -5.49 -10.25
N LEU A 613 -12.81 -5.85 -9.00
CA LEU A 613 -12.31 -7.08 -8.40
C LEU A 613 -12.82 -8.34 -9.11
N GLU A 614 -14.07 -8.31 -9.56
CA GLU A 614 -14.68 -9.42 -10.29
C GLU A 614 -13.93 -9.70 -11.60
N ALA A 615 -13.48 -8.65 -12.31
CA ALA A 615 -12.71 -8.78 -13.54
C ALA A 615 -11.33 -9.44 -13.34
N VAL A 616 -10.82 -9.46 -12.11
CA VAL A 616 -9.57 -10.15 -11.73
C VAL A 616 -9.83 -11.43 -10.93
N GLY A 617 -11.07 -11.94 -10.93
CA GLY A 617 -11.43 -13.21 -10.30
C GLY A 617 -11.76 -13.15 -8.80
N ILE A 618 -12.03 -11.98 -8.24
CA ILE A 618 -12.38 -11.82 -6.83
C ILE A 618 -13.86 -11.42 -6.70
N THR A 619 -14.65 -12.25 -6.01
CA THR A 619 -16.12 -12.11 -5.89
C THR A 619 -16.58 -12.14 -4.44
N THR A 620 -17.86 -11.86 -4.18
CA THR A 620 -18.48 -11.96 -2.84
C THR A 620 -19.71 -12.85 -2.85
N GLY A 621 -19.94 -13.54 -1.74
CA GLY A 621 -21.18 -14.26 -1.49
C GLY A 621 -22.34 -13.34 -1.08
N SER A 622 -23.55 -13.90 -1.01
CA SER A 622 -24.76 -13.13 -0.66
C SER A 622 -24.72 -12.60 0.78
N TYR A 623 -25.25 -11.39 1.00
CA TYR A 623 -25.37 -10.72 2.31
C TYR A 623 -26.69 -10.97 3.03
N LEU A 624 -27.63 -11.71 2.43
CA LEU A 624 -28.94 -11.95 3.03
C LEU A 624 -28.81 -12.80 4.30
N GLU A 625 -29.56 -12.49 5.37
CA GLU A 625 -29.51 -13.17 6.69
C GLU A 625 -29.70 -14.71 6.64
N LYS A 626 -30.16 -15.25 5.51
CA LYS A 626 -30.35 -16.71 5.29
C LYS A 626 -29.30 -17.34 4.37
N SER A 627 -28.32 -16.58 3.88
CA SER A 627 -27.20 -17.14 3.13
C SER A 627 -26.15 -17.66 4.13
N ASN A 628 -25.60 -18.85 3.87
CA ASN A 628 -24.44 -19.33 4.62
C ASN A 628 -23.16 -18.52 4.30
N ASP A 629 -23.22 -17.65 3.30
CA ASP A 629 -22.10 -16.89 2.73
C ASP A 629 -21.73 -15.64 3.52
N ASN A 630 -22.68 -14.97 4.17
CA ASN A 630 -22.42 -13.84 5.08
C ASN A 630 -21.56 -12.69 4.50
N GLY A 631 -21.50 -12.55 3.16
CA GLY A 631 -20.65 -11.57 2.47
C GLY A 631 -19.16 -11.92 2.41
N LYS A 632 -18.80 -13.20 2.51
CA LYS A 632 -17.41 -13.69 2.34
C LYS A 632 -16.88 -13.42 0.94
N LEU A 633 -15.57 -13.22 0.85
CA LEU A 633 -14.86 -13.06 -0.42
C LEU A 633 -14.35 -14.41 -0.94
N TYR A 634 -14.39 -14.56 -2.26
CA TYR A 634 -13.94 -15.74 -2.99
C TYR A 634 -12.93 -15.34 -4.07
N ILE A 635 -11.98 -16.23 -4.36
CA ILE A 635 -10.90 -16.00 -5.32
C ILE A 635 -10.84 -17.12 -6.35
N ASN A 636 -10.80 -16.74 -7.62
CA ASN A 636 -10.37 -17.58 -8.71
C ASN A 636 -8.88 -17.28 -8.98
N GLU A 637 -8.00 -18.16 -8.50
CA GLU A 637 -6.56 -17.96 -8.59
C GLU A 637 -6.07 -17.90 -10.04
N ASP A 638 -6.66 -18.67 -10.96
CA ASP A 638 -6.25 -18.71 -12.36
C ASP A 638 -6.57 -17.38 -13.07
N GLN A 639 -7.77 -16.83 -12.85
CA GLN A 639 -8.16 -15.52 -13.39
C GLN A 639 -7.30 -14.39 -12.82
N LEU A 640 -7.01 -14.42 -11.52
CA LEU A 640 -6.15 -13.43 -10.88
C LEU A 640 -4.72 -13.50 -11.43
N ARG A 641 -4.19 -14.72 -11.59
CA ARG A 641 -2.86 -14.96 -12.16
C ARG A 641 -2.77 -14.43 -13.58
N ALA A 642 -3.78 -14.71 -14.40
CA ALA A 642 -3.86 -14.20 -15.76
C ALA A 642 -3.87 -12.65 -15.78
N ALA A 643 -4.66 -12.01 -14.91
CA ALA A 643 -4.74 -10.56 -14.82
C ALA A 643 -3.43 -9.90 -14.38
N LEU A 644 -2.75 -10.47 -13.38
CA LEU A 644 -1.45 -10.00 -12.90
C LEU A 644 -0.34 -10.22 -13.93
N GLN A 645 -0.41 -11.30 -14.71
CA GLN A 645 0.55 -11.54 -15.79
C GLN A 645 0.38 -10.53 -16.92
N ASP A 646 -0.87 -10.24 -17.27
CA ASP A 646 -1.25 -9.39 -18.41
C ASP A 646 -1.10 -7.89 -18.10
N ASN A 647 -1.59 -7.40 -16.96
CA ASN A 647 -1.44 -6.00 -16.58
C ASN A 647 -1.36 -5.78 -15.05
N PRO A 648 -0.18 -6.00 -14.43
CA PRO A 648 -0.01 -5.93 -12.99
C PRO A 648 -0.24 -4.52 -12.43
N THR A 649 0.00 -3.47 -13.22
CA THR A 649 -0.24 -2.08 -12.80
C THR A 649 -1.72 -1.80 -12.61
N ASP A 650 -2.57 -2.37 -13.46
CA ASP A 650 -4.01 -2.19 -13.35
C ASP A 650 -4.57 -2.91 -12.13
N VAL A 651 -4.14 -4.16 -11.92
CA VAL A 651 -4.50 -4.91 -10.72
C VAL A 651 -4.04 -4.17 -9.46
N MET A 652 -2.80 -3.66 -9.43
CA MET A 652 -2.28 -2.85 -8.32
C MET A 652 -3.18 -1.65 -8.02
N LYS A 653 -3.57 -0.89 -9.06
CA LYS A 653 -4.39 0.31 -8.89
C LYS A 653 -5.76 0.00 -8.25
N LEU A 654 -6.34 -1.17 -8.48
CA LEU A 654 -7.56 -1.60 -7.74
C LEU A 654 -7.33 -1.59 -6.21
N PHE A 655 -6.14 -1.95 -5.75
CA PHE A 655 -5.80 -2.00 -4.33
C PHE A 655 -5.27 -0.67 -3.78
N THR A 656 -4.52 0.10 -4.57
CA THR A 656 -3.72 1.22 -4.06
C THR A 656 -4.22 2.61 -4.46
N ALA A 657 -5.28 2.72 -5.28
CA ALA A 657 -5.70 4.01 -5.81
C ALA A 657 -6.03 5.06 -4.74
N THR A 658 -5.78 6.32 -5.07
CA THR A 658 -6.17 7.50 -4.30
C THR A 658 -6.86 8.50 -5.23
N GLN A 659 -7.69 9.36 -4.64
CA GLN A 659 -8.37 10.44 -5.33
C GLN A 659 -8.16 11.70 -4.51
N SER A 660 -7.59 12.76 -5.08
CA SER A 660 -7.49 14.05 -4.40
C SER A 660 -8.51 15.01 -4.98
N VAL A 661 -9.16 15.74 -4.08
CA VAL A 661 -10.07 16.82 -4.40
C VAL A 661 -9.43 18.09 -3.89
N THR A 662 -9.21 19.03 -4.81
CA THR A 662 -8.74 20.37 -4.45
C THR A 662 -9.95 21.30 -4.37
N THR A 663 -10.19 21.95 -3.24
CA THR A 663 -11.27 22.94 -3.09
C THR A 663 -10.71 24.16 -2.40
N GLY A 664 -10.89 25.35 -3.01
CA GLY A 664 -10.39 26.61 -2.44
C GLY A 664 -8.87 26.64 -2.18
N GLY A 665 -8.08 25.94 -3.01
CA GLY A 665 -6.62 25.85 -2.85
C GLY A 665 -6.14 24.82 -1.82
N THR A 666 -7.04 24.10 -1.16
CA THR A 666 -6.69 22.98 -0.25
C THR A 666 -6.91 21.65 -0.96
N THR A 667 -5.85 20.84 -1.09
CA THR A 667 -5.92 19.48 -1.66
C THR A 667 -6.16 18.45 -0.56
N VAL A 668 -7.28 17.75 -0.61
CA VAL A 668 -7.60 16.63 0.27
C VAL A 668 -7.46 15.34 -0.52
N THR A 669 -6.66 14.39 -0.05
CA THR A 669 -6.48 13.08 -0.70
C THR A 669 -7.31 12.01 0.01
N TYR A 670 -8.25 11.42 -0.71
CA TYR A 670 -9.08 10.30 -0.32
C TYR A 670 -8.46 8.98 -0.80
N ASN A 671 -8.45 8.00 0.09
CA ASN A 671 -8.14 6.63 -0.26
C ASN A 671 -9.36 5.99 -0.91
N ILE A 672 -9.20 5.46 -2.13
CA ILE A 672 -10.29 4.79 -2.87
C ILE A 672 -9.94 3.35 -3.24
N GLY A 673 -8.65 3.02 -3.22
CA GLY A 673 -8.12 1.68 -3.40
C GLY A 673 -8.56 0.77 -2.26
N ILE A 674 -8.76 -0.49 -2.60
CA ILE A 674 -9.34 -1.51 -1.74
C ILE A 674 -8.50 -1.75 -0.49
N ALA A 675 -7.19 -1.92 -0.68
CA ALA A 675 -6.27 -2.15 0.42
C ALA A 675 -6.16 -0.91 1.32
N MET A 676 -6.17 0.28 0.72
CA MET A 676 -6.12 1.56 1.44
C MET A 676 -7.37 1.77 2.31
N THR A 677 -8.56 1.60 1.73
CA THR A 677 -9.85 1.79 2.42
C THR A 677 -10.11 0.72 3.49
N MET A 678 -9.75 -0.54 3.22
CA MET A 678 -9.85 -1.61 4.22
C MET A 678 -8.86 -1.41 5.36
N TYR A 679 -7.63 -0.97 5.07
CA TYR A 679 -6.66 -0.60 6.10
C TYR A 679 -7.21 0.49 7.03
N ASP A 680 -7.78 1.56 6.48
CA ASP A 680 -8.37 2.66 7.26
C ASP A 680 -9.59 2.19 8.07
N THR A 681 -10.46 1.38 7.45
CA THR A 681 -11.65 0.82 8.10
C THR A 681 -11.24 -0.06 9.28
N ALA A 682 -10.36 -1.03 9.05
CA ALA A 682 -9.88 -1.93 10.10
C ALA A 682 -9.19 -1.15 11.23
N THR A 683 -8.35 -0.15 10.90
CA THR A 683 -7.70 0.72 11.90
C THR A 683 -8.71 1.46 12.77
N LYS A 684 -9.75 2.06 12.17
CA LYS A 684 -10.81 2.75 12.92
C LYS A 684 -11.56 1.79 13.85
N GLN A 685 -11.92 0.61 13.36
CA GLN A 685 -12.63 -0.39 14.16
C GLN A 685 -11.75 -0.93 15.30
N ILE A 686 -10.46 -1.17 15.05
CA ILE A 686 -9.47 -1.55 16.08
C ILE A 686 -9.43 -0.49 17.19
N THR A 687 -9.40 0.80 16.84
CA THR A 687 -9.41 1.89 17.81
C THR A 687 -10.68 1.86 18.67
N SER A 688 -11.86 1.74 18.06
CA SER A 688 -13.13 1.68 18.80
C SER A 688 -13.22 0.46 19.71
N LEU A 689 -12.78 -0.72 19.26
CA LEU A 689 -12.72 -1.93 20.06
C LEU A 689 -11.70 -1.82 21.20
N THR A 690 -10.57 -1.18 20.94
CA THR A 690 -9.54 -0.92 21.96
C THR A 690 -10.05 0.04 23.03
N GLN A 691 -10.81 1.08 22.68
CA GLN A 691 -11.47 1.93 23.67
C GLN A 691 -12.50 1.15 24.50
N LYS A 692 -13.19 0.17 23.90
CA LYS A 692 -14.18 -0.66 24.60
C LYS A 692 -13.53 -1.65 25.55
N ALA A 693 -12.51 -2.38 25.12
CA ALA A 693 -11.99 -3.58 25.77
C ALA A 693 -10.47 -3.61 26.03
N GLY A 694 -9.74 -2.58 25.60
CA GLY A 694 -8.29 -2.48 25.73
C GLY A 694 -7.53 -3.38 24.76
N MET A 695 -6.21 -3.34 24.83
CA MET A 695 -5.32 -4.28 24.14
C MET A 695 -4.77 -5.29 25.14
N SER A 696 -4.71 -6.56 24.72
CA SER A 696 -4.05 -7.60 25.52
C SER A 696 -2.56 -7.26 25.68
N GLY A 697 -2.04 -7.32 26.91
CA GLY A 697 -0.63 -7.03 27.21
C GLY A 697 -0.28 -5.55 27.37
N ALA A 698 -1.25 -4.62 27.33
CA ALA A 698 -0.99 -3.22 27.63
C ALA A 698 -0.60 -3.03 29.11
N ALA A 699 0.47 -2.27 29.38
CA ALA A 699 0.92 -1.99 30.75
C ALA A 699 -0.12 -1.22 31.59
N TYR A 700 -1.00 -0.47 30.93
CA TYR A 700 -2.14 0.20 31.54
C TYR A 700 -3.34 0.11 30.58
N ASP A 701 -4.50 -0.32 31.10
CA ASP A 701 -5.74 -0.46 30.33
C ASP A 701 -6.85 0.37 31.00
N ASN A 702 -7.21 1.49 30.37
CA ASN A 702 -8.27 2.39 30.81
C ASN A 702 -9.56 2.23 29.98
N SER A 703 -9.75 1.10 29.32
CA SER A 703 -10.94 0.83 28.50
C SER A 703 -12.22 0.73 29.33
N SER A 704 -13.36 0.99 28.69
CA SER A 704 -14.65 1.05 29.37
C SER A 704 -15.02 -0.24 30.12
N LEU A 705 -14.68 -1.41 29.57
CA LEU A 705 -14.95 -2.69 30.22
C LEU A 705 -13.99 -2.94 31.39
N THR A 706 -12.73 -2.53 31.27
CA THR A 706 -11.77 -2.65 32.38
C THR A 706 -12.16 -1.73 33.54
N GLN A 707 -12.65 -0.52 33.26
CA GLN A 707 -13.22 0.36 34.30
C GLN A 707 -14.47 -0.25 34.95
N ALA A 708 -15.41 -0.80 34.16
CA ALA A 708 -16.60 -1.44 34.70
C ALA A 708 -16.27 -2.67 35.57
N ILE A 709 -15.27 -3.47 35.18
CA ILE A 709 -14.76 -4.59 35.98
C ILE A 709 -14.19 -4.08 37.32
N TYR A 710 -13.42 -3.00 37.30
CA TYR A 710 -12.87 -2.39 38.51
C TYR A 710 -13.98 -1.87 39.44
N GLU A 711 -14.97 -1.16 38.91
CA GLU A 711 -16.11 -0.63 39.67
C GLU A 711 -16.94 -1.74 40.33
N GLU A 712 -17.19 -2.84 39.62
CA GLU A 712 -17.88 -4.00 40.18
C GLU A 712 -17.01 -4.72 41.23
N GLY A 713 -15.68 -4.77 41.02
CA GLY A 713 -14.72 -5.24 42.02
C GLY A 713 -14.78 -4.45 43.33
N GLU A 714 -14.90 -3.12 43.24
CA GLU A 714 -15.09 -2.25 44.41
C GLU A 714 -16.43 -2.50 45.13
N ILE A 715 -17.49 -2.83 44.39
CA ILE A 715 -18.77 -3.25 44.98
C ILE A 715 -18.61 -4.57 45.74
N ILE A 716 -17.92 -5.55 45.14
CA ILE A 716 -17.62 -6.85 45.78
C ILE A 716 -16.84 -6.62 47.08
N SER A 717 -15.82 -5.76 47.06
CA SER A 717 -15.01 -5.41 48.24
C SER A 717 -15.90 -4.86 49.38
N ARG A 718 -16.72 -3.84 49.09
CA ARG A 718 -17.66 -3.28 50.09
C ARG A 718 -18.68 -4.27 50.62
N LEU A 719 -19.15 -5.20 49.78
CA LEU A 719 -20.08 -6.24 50.21
C LEU A 719 -19.40 -7.26 51.13
N ASN A 720 -18.15 -7.64 50.84
CA ASN A 720 -17.35 -8.52 51.69
C ASN A 720 -17.06 -7.87 53.05
N ASP A 721 -16.62 -6.61 53.09
CA ASP A 721 -16.41 -5.88 54.34
C ASP A 721 -17.66 -5.89 55.23
N ARG A 722 -18.84 -5.77 54.60
CA ARG A 722 -20.13 -5.82 55.29
C ARG A 722 -20.47 -7.22 55.78
N ILE A 723 -20.13 -8.27 55.03
CA ILE A 723 -20.27 -9.66 55.46
C ILE A 723 -19.39 -9.90 56.68
N ASP A 724 -18.12 -9.51 56.63
CA ASP A 724 -17.16 -9.68 57.73
C ASP A 724 -17.63 -8.95 59.01
N TYR A 725 -18.12 -7.72 58.85
CA TYR A 725 -18.72 -6.97 59.96
C TYR A 725 -19.90 -7.73 60.59
N TYR A 726 -20.83 -8.22 59.78
CA TYR A 726 -21.99 -8.95 60.29
C TYR A 726 -21.59 -10.31 60.87
N GLU A 727 -20.61 -10.99 60.31
CA GLU A 727 -20.07 -12.23 60.82
C GLU A 727 -19.53 -12.03 62.24
N ILE A 728 -18.66 -11.03 62.45
CA ILE A 728 -18.17 -10.65 63.78
C ILE A 728 -19.32 -10.26 64.71
N PHE A 729 -20.30 -9.50 64.22
CA PHE A 729 -21.47 -9.10 65.01
C PHE A 729 -22.27 -10.31 65.50
N TYR A 730 -22.58 -11.26 64.61
CA TYR A 730 -23.34 -12.45 64.96
C TYR A 730 -22.54 -13.38 65.88
N TYR A 731 -21.24 -13.60 65.63
CA TYR A 731 -20.38 -14.35 66.57
C TYR A 731 -20.40 -13.74 67.98
N LYS A 732 -20.34 -12.40 68.10
CA LYS A 732 -20.46 -11.72 69.40
C LYS A 732 -21.84 -11.93 70.04
N LYS A 733 -22.92 -11.91 69.27
CA LYS A 733 -24.29 -12.13 69.76
C LYS A 733 -24.47 -13.58 70.25
N PHE A 734 -24.02 -14.56 69.47
CA PHE A 734 -24.04 -15.97 69.86
C PHE A 734 -23.18 -16.23 71.09
N ALA A 735 -21.96 -15.70 71.16
CA ALA A 735 -21.11 -15.81 72.35
C ALA A 735 -21.76 -15.18 73.61
N THR A 736 -22.50 -14.08 73.45
CA THR A 736 -23.24 -13.46 74.56
C THR A 736 -24.42 -14.32 74.99
N MET A 737 -25.13 -14.93 74.04
CA MET A 737 -26.24 -15.85 74.29
C MET A 737 -25.76 -17.12 74.99
N GLU A 738 -24.67 -17.73 74.55
CA GLU A 738 -24.03 -18.89 75.20
C GLU A 738 -23.67 -18.59 76.65
N LYS A 739 -23.09 -17.41 76.93
CA LYS A 739 -22.80 -16.96 78.30
C LYS A 739 -24.07 -16.77 79.14
N ALA A 740 -25.16 -16.29 78.53
CA ALA A 740 -26.44 -16.14 79.22
C ALA A 740 -27.08 -17.50 79.52
N LEU A 741 -27.03 -18.44 78.57
CA LEU A 741 -27.51 -19.81 78.74
C LEU A 741 -26.69 -20.56 79.80
N GLN A 742 -25.37 -20.40 79.82
CA GLN A 742 -24.50 -20.90 80.88
C GLN A 742 -24.94 -20.42 82.27
N LYS A 743 -25.20 -19.11 82.42
CA LYS A 743 -25.69 -18.54 83.68
C LYS A 743 -27.08 -19.05 84.04
N ALA A 744 -27.98 -19.18 83.07
CA ALA A 744 -29.32 -19.70 83.29
C ALA A 744 -29.29 -21.17 83.73
N ASN A 745 -28.43 -22.00 83.13
CA ASN A 745 -28.22 -23.39 83.54
C ASN A 745 -27.64 -23.47 84.96
N GLN A 746 -26.62 -22.66 85.30
CA GLN A 746 -26.08 -22.57 86.66
C GLN A 746 -27.14 -22.12 87.69
N GLN A 747 -28.01 -21.19 87.33
CA GLN A 747 -29.12 -20.75 88.19
C GLN A 747 -30.18 -21.84 88.34
N SER A 748 -30.52 -22.56 87.28
CA SER A 748 -31.43 -23.70 87.33
C SER A 748 -30.88 -24.83 88.21
N GLU A 749 -29.59 -25.14 88.10
CA GLU A 749 -28.89 -26.09 88.97
C GLU A 749 -28.88 -25.63 90.43
N TRP A 750 -28.63 -24.34 90.68
CA TRP A 750 -28.70 -23.76 92.03
C TRP A 750 -30.12 -23.85 92.62
N ILE A 751 -31.16 -23.54 91.83
CA ILE A 751 -32.57 -23.67 92.25
C ILE A 751 -32.90 -25.14 92.53
N THR A 752 -32.47 -26.06 91.67
CA THR A 752 -32.70 -27.49 91.82
C THR A 752 -32.00 -28.04 93.07
N GLN A 753 -30.76 -27.61 93.35
CA GLN A 753 -30.07 -27.94 94.60
C GLN A 753 -30.82 -27.39 95.81
N LYS A 754 -31.28 -26.14 95.79
CA LYS A 754 -32.04 -25.55 96.89
C LYS A 754 -33.36 -26.27 97.15
N LEU A 755 -34.09 -26.65 96.11
CA LEU A 755 -35.32 -27.44 96.22
C LEU A 755 -35.06 -28.85 96.77
N SER A 756 -33.96 -29.49 96.37
CA SER A 756 -33.56 -30.82 96.89
C SER A 756 -33.14 -30.79 98.37
N THR A 757 -32.51 -29.71 98.85
CA THR A 757 -32.14 -29.54 100.27
C THR A 757 -33.32 -29.19 101.17
N THR A 758 -34.48 -28.86 100.61
CA THR A 758 -35.71 -28.56 101.37
C THR A 758 -36.62 -29.78 101.51
N SER A 759 -36.23 -30.92 100.92
CA SER A 759 -36.98 -32.19 100.92
C SER A 759 -36.28 -33.29 101.72
N SER A 760 -35.43 -32.92 102.69
CA SER A 760 -34.83 -33.80 103.70
C SER A 760 -35.33 -33.47 105.10
#